data_AF-A0A4R8T7F4-F1
#
_entry.id   AF-A0A4R8T7F4-F1
#
_cell.length_a   1.000
_cell.length_b   1.000
_cell.length_c   1.000
_cell.angle_alpha   90.00
_cell.angle_beta   90.00
_cell.angle_gamma   90.00
#
_symmetry.space_group_name_H-M   'P 1'
#
loop_
_entity.id
_entity.type
_entity.pdbx_description
1 polymer ?
#
loop_
_entity_poly.entity_id
_entity_poly.type
_entity_poly.pdbx_seq_one_letter_code
_entity_poly.pdbx_strand_id
1 'polypeptide(L)'
;MALCRLWRSFGVRPRAVVGHSLGEYAALYAAGVLSQADVIYLVGSRAWLMEEHLSVGSYIMLVVLAPEAAVLAALPGSAGDGKCHVLDTPIAFYTSQVDPILVPFFKLSSWVRVCEPVVPVVSLTLSRVLCKASDFDDGYFVRHCRNPVNMLEALTVAKSEGLISDRSIAVEIGLALVGIDTWQLLAEAMAGMYMAGVDMAWDKVYEDFPECHEYVYDWSLCKGEPAAAVVGPARFPHSSVYRVVRDTLGSGAGADGRVVVDVDLNSRDVYSMAQGHKVYGVPLCILSVYADISLMIGNYVTEQILRTDAKYDRKSNTVFCTFSSVDSKDRVVEQHANCKIRFSPAAAVRSDLKLAAASSDALARSKALHAQAGETGNTFRFSKAMIYKMITQLADFDPKYRGLSAVTLNNDTFEAAGMVSFKGLGDNDGGSAWFSNPAYLDAVSQLGGFVMNANEGVDLEKEIFVNHGWESMKLLVPRLDPDVTYYSYVKMAEGESKLWTGDVIVFDESYTLVGVVGGVTLQGVPKRLMQYIVNSANKKVSGGVSAAAADQRGPAQPPLPSPTLARHVNVASTAIVDAASQPAAETRGETANTWETALTILSEESGIDKADLAEDVALADLGIDSLLSLVVCGRIRDELDIDLPETALFVECTTVGDVKLRICGPETASPVPSSTALSGSDSDSLDMYLESPDLVERPSPILDMDTRDACPTPASSIDGDSIDDLADAIILPKAAPIPPAWSMYLQGSSKRSAQTLFLFPDGCGAATSYLALPAIAPATGLVAFNSPFIKTPSRMYDHTLRQVLDSYVAGLRNRQQNGPYHLGGWSAGGILAFAVASQLLAAGQEVASLTLIDSPPPNDGLDCLPDRFYAHCTEVGIFANEMRRGVGADDTTAPPPDWLMPHFRASTHLLTDYRAPPLPASAARGLRVNIIWAGECAFDGVRYAKMPPPEEGEADVRGMKFLTERREDFGPGRWAELFPGADVTAGVVEGEHHFSMMRGAGAERLVELVRAGLKRASSV
;
A
#
# COMPACT_ATOMS: atom_id res chain seq x y z
N MET A 1 14.65 30.20 -1.38
CA MET A 1 14.30 31.04 -2.55
C MET A 1 13.18 30.46 -3.40
N ALA A 2 13.32 29.28 -4.03
CA ALA A 2 12.27 28.70 -4.87
C ALA A 2 10.92 28.55 -4.13
N LEU A 3 10.93 27.90 -2.96
CA LEU A 3 9.76 27.82 -2.06
C LEU A 3 9.17 29.20 -1.70
N CYS A 4 10.01 30.24 -1.59
CA CYS A 4 9.55 31.61 -1.30
C CYS A 4 8.80 32.24 -2.50
N ARG A 5 9.00 31.74 -3.73
CA ARG A 5 8.16 32.08 -4.89
C ARG A 5 6.88 31.25 -4.89
N LEU A 6 6.97 29.95 -4.61
CA LEU A 6 5.84 29.02 -4.58
C LEU A 6 4.76 29.45 -3.57
N TRP A 7 5.17 29.77 -2.33
CA TRP A 7 4.23 30.33 -1.35
C TRP A 7 3.61 31.66 -1.82
N ARG A 8 4.37 32.52 -2.51
CA ARG A 8 3.85 33.78 -3.06
C ARG A 8 2.91 33.60 -4.25
N SER A 9 3.06 32.56 -5.09
CA SER A 9 2.07 32.24 -6.14
C SER A 9 0.79 31.72 -5.52
N PHE A 10 0.87 30.89 -4.46
CA PHE A 10 -0.28 30.45 -3.64
C PHE A 10 -0.92 31.59 -2.79
N GLY A 11 -0.64 32.86 -3.09
CA GLY A 11 -1.18 34.04 -2.40
C GLY A 11 -0.52 34.35 -1.05
N VAL A 12 0.20 33.41 -0.43
CA VAL A 12 0.79 33.56 0.91
C VAL A 12 1.89 34.61 0.92
N ARG A 13 1.71 35.65 1.76
CA ARG A 13 2.69 36.73 1.96
C ARG A 13 3.13 36.77 3.43
N PRO A 14 4.44 36.70 3.73
CA PRO A 14 4.92 36.79 5.10
C PRO A 14 4.68 38.20 5.67
N ARG A 15 4.33 38.30 6.96
CA ARG A 15 4.25 39.60 7.68
C ARG A 15 5.65 40.12 8.09
N ALA A 16 6.58 39.20 8.28
CA ALA A 16 7.98 39.42 8.59
C ALA A 16 8.78 38.18 8.15
N VAL A 17 10.09 38.31 8.00
CA VAL A 17 10.99 37.18 7.72
C VAL A 17 12.13 37.14 8.74
N VAL A 18 12.63 35.93 9.01
CA VAL A 18 13.77 35.68 9.89
C VAL A 18 14.68 34.66 9.21
N GLY A 19 15.99 34.88 9.27
CA GLY A 19 16.97 33.97 8.71
C GLY A 19 17.82 33.31 9.79
N HIS A 20 17.90 31.98 9.79
CA HIS A 20 18.93 31.28 10.56
C HIS A 20 20.08 30.87 9.65
N SER A 21 21.29 31.34 9.98
CA SER A 21 22.52 31.03 9.25
C SER A 21 22.41 31.33 7.75
N LEU A 22 22.72 30.37 6.87
CA LEU A 22 22.60 30.52 5.42
C LEU A 22 21.19 30.91 4.95
N GLY A 23 20.16 30.62 5.77
CA GLY A 23 18.78 31.07 5.56
C GLY A 23 18.60 32.59 5.58
N GLU A 24 19.53 33.37 6.14
CA GLU A 24 19.52 34.84 6.09
C GLU A 24 19.46 35.36 4.65
N TYR A 25 20.28 34.85 3.74
CA TYR A 25 20.25 35.30 2.33
C TYR A 25 18.91 34.95 1.66
N ALA A 26 18.28 33.83 2.03
CA ALA A 26 16.94 33.48 1.57
C ALA A 26 15.84 34.38 2.19
N ALA A 27 16.00 34.82 3.44
CA ALA A 27 15.14 35.79 4.10
C ALA A 27 15.26 37.18 3.45
N LEU A 28 16.48 37.66 3.15
CA LEU A 28 16.69 38.93 2.44
C LEU A 28 16.06 38.93 1.03
N TYR A 29 16.12 37.81 0.31
CA TYR A 29 15.33 37.61 -0.92
C TYR A 29 13.82 37.64 -0.68
N ALA A 30 13.34 36.97 0.38
CA ALA A 30 11.93 36.97 0.76
C ALA A 30 11.42 38.34 1.25
N ALA A 31 12.32 39.23 1.69
CA ALA A 31 12.08 40.64 1.97
C ALA A 31 12.31 41.58 0.78
N GLY A 32 12.76 41.08 -0.37
CA GLY A 32 13.07 41.92 -1.55
C GLY A 32 14.32 42.80 -1.41
N VAL A 33 15.09 42.62 -0.33
CA VAL A 33 16.33 43.36 -0.04
C VAL A 33 17.45 42.99 -1.01
N LEU A 34 17.44 41.73 -1.50
CA LEU A 34 18.38 41.19 -2.48
C LEU A 34 17.65 40.52 -3.64
N SER A 35 18.21 40.58 -4.85
CA SER A 35 17.72 39.75 -5.97
C SER A 35 18.17 38.28 -5.82
N GLN A 36 17.60 37.39 -6.65
CA GLN A 36 18.07 35.99 -6.71
C GLN A 36 19.55 35.92 -7.13
N ALA A 37 19.99 36.78 -8.05
CA ALA A 37 21.37 36.82 -8.53
C ALA A 37 22.33 37.29 -7.43
N ASP A 38 21.97 38.35 -6.69
CA ASP A 38 22.77 38.85 -5.55
C ASP A 38 22.95 37.77 -4.48
N VAL A 39 21.89 37.00 -4.16
CA VAL A 39 21.97 35.91 -3.19
C VAL A 39 22.88 34.78 -3.66
N ILE A 40 22.76 34.35 -4.91
CA ILE A 40 23.64 33.32 -5.49
C ILE A 40 25.09 33.81 -5.47
N TYR A 41 25.32 35.06 -5.87
CA TYR A 41 26.64 35.68 -5.88
C TYR A 41 27.27 35.76 -4.48
N LEU A 42 26.54 36.23 -3.46
CA LEU A 42 27.05 36.29 -2.08
C LEU A 42 27.32 34.90 -1.50
N VAL A 43 26.39 33.95 -1.69
CA VAL A 43 26.54 32.59 -1.14
C VAL A 43 27.68 31.86 -1.84
N GLY A 44 27.76 31.93 -3.17
CA GLY A 44 28.86 31.35 -3.95
C GLY A 44 30.22 31.98 -3.62
N SER A 45 30.29 33.32 -3.59
CA SER A 45 31.51 34.04 -3.19
C SER A 45 31.98 33.67 -1.78
N ARG A 46 31.05 33.53 -0.83
CA ARG A 46 31.36 33.11 0.54
C ARG A 46 31.85 31.67 0.59
N ALA A 47 31.22 30.75 -0.13
CA ALA A 47 31.61 29.34 -0.18
C ALA A 47 32.98 29.14 -0.83
N TRP A 48 33.23 29.80 -1.97
CA TRP A 48 34.51 29.78 -2.68
C TRP A 48 35.66 30.32 -1.81
N LEU A 49 35.46 31.47 -1.14
CA LEU A 49 36.44 31.99 -0.19
C LEU A 49 36.66 31.05 1.01
N MET A 50 35.63 30.33 1.46
CA MET A 50 35.78 29.32 2.52
C MET A 50 36.64 28.13 2.07
N GLU A 51 36.44 27.66 0.83
CA GLU A 51 37.21 26.57 0.23
C GLU A 51 38.68 26.96 -0.02
N GLU A 52 38.94 28.17 -0.54
CA GLU A 52 40.31 28.60 -0.84
C GLU A 52 41.12 28.95 0.42
N HIS A 53 40.50 29.47 1.48
CA HIS A 53 41.23 30.06 2.61
C HIS A 53 41.08 29.36 3.96
N LEU A 54 40.14 28.41 4.14
CA LEU A 54 39.88 27.78 5.45
C LEU A 54 40.25 26.30 5.48
N SER A 55 40.95 25.87 6.54
CA SER A 55 41.27 24.46 6.74
C SER A 55 40.05 23.66 7.21
N VAL A 56 39.50 22.86 6.31
CA VAL A 56 38.43 21.87 6.60
C VAL A 56 38.80 20.97 7.78
N GLY A 57 37.84 20.73 8.68
CA GLY A 57 37.98 19.79 9.80
C GLY A 57 38.92 20.24 10.94
N SER A 58 39.46 21.46 10.90
CA SER A 58 40.26 22.03 12.00
C SER A 58 39.43 22.47 13.22
N TYR A 59 38.11 22.53 13.06
CA TYR A 59 37.12 22.79 14.11
C TYR A 59 35.86 21.93 13.86
N ILE A 60 35.02 21.78 14.88
CA ILE A 60 33.70 21.15 14.80
C ILE A 60 32.63 22.08 15.42
N MET A 61 31.37 21.91 15.04
CA MET A 61 30.24 22.57 15.69
C MET A 61 29.40 21.58 16.50
N LEU A 62 28.82 22.04 17.60
CA LEU A 62 28.08 21.22 18.56
C LEU A 62 26.80 21.93 18.98
N VAL A 63 25.64 21.30 18.76
CA VAL A 63 24.37 21.72 19.38
C VAL A 63 24.36 21.19 20.81
N VAL A 64 24.20 22.08 21.79
CA VAL A 64 24.16 21.73 23.22
C VAL A 64 22.82 22.18 23.79
N LEU A 65 22.05 21.25 24.35
CA LEU A 65 20.75 21.57 24.96
C LEU A 65 20.94 22.05 26.42
N ALA A 66 21.52 23.24 26.58
CA ALA A 66 21.76 23.87 27.88
C ALA A 66 21.66 25.41 27.81
N PRO A 67 21.39 26.10 28.93
CA PRO A 67 21.48 27.57 28.99
C PRO A 67 22.91 28.05 28.68
N GLU A 68 23.04 29.19 27.98
CA GLU A 68 24.33 29.76 27.58
C GLU A 68 25.34 29.86 28.74
N ALA A 69 24.91 30.35 29.90
CA ALA A 69 25.75 30.46 31.10
C ALA A 69 26.31 29.10 31.59
N ALA A 70 25.58 28.00 31.38
CA ALA A 70 26.05 26.66 31.71
C ALA A 70 27.05 26.14 30.66
N VAL A 71 26.84 26.44 29.38
CA VAL A 71 27.80 26.14 28.31
C VAL A 71 29.12 26.89 28.54
N LEU A 72 29.06 28.20 28.78
CA LEU A 72 30.23 29.04 29.07
C LEU A 72 31.01 28.57 30.31
N ALA A 73 30.33 28.03 31.32
CA ALA A 73 30.97 27.44 32.51
C ALA A 73 31.58 26.05 32.28
N ALA A 74 31.21 25.35 31.20
CA ALA A 74 31.75 24.05 30.80
C ALA A 74 32.94 24.16 29.82
N LEU A 75 33.00 25.22 29.00
CA LEU A 75 34.09 25.48 28.04
C LEU A 75 35.53 25.35 28.60
N PRO A 76 35.83 25.64 29.89
CA PRO A 76 37.17 25.42 30.46
C PRO A 76 37.61 23.95 30.60
N GLY A 77 36.80 22.97 30.18
CA GLY A 77 37.09 21.53 30.28
C GLY A 77 36.40 20.83 31.47
N SER A 78 35.43 21.48 32.11
CA SER A 78 34.58 20.91 33.14
C SER A 78 33.61 19.89 32.52
N ALA A 79 33.66 18.62 32.93
CA ALA A 79 32.70 17.62 32.47
C ALA A 79 31.27 18.00 32.92
N GLY A 80 30.39 18.26 31.94
CA GLY A 80 28.99 18.60 32.16
C GLY A 80 28.05 17.49 31.69
N ASP A 81 27.03 17.21 32.48
CA ASP A 81 25.99 16.22 32.15
C ASP A 81 24.96 16.88 31.22
N GLY A 82 25.06 16.64 29.91
CA GLY A 82 24.26 17.35 28.90
C GLY A 82 24.17 16.66 27.55
N LYS A 83 22.97 16.64 26.96
CA LYS A 83 22.77 16.12 25.60
C LYS A 83 23.36 17.09 24.58
N CYS A 84 24.30 16.57 23.79
CA CYS A 84 25.01 17.29 22.74
C CYS A 84 24.93 16.53 21.41
N HIS A 85 24.84 17.24 20.29
CA HIS A 85 24.82 16.69 18.93
C HIS A 85 25.87 17.39 18.07
N VAL A 86 26.81 16.62 17.49
CA VAL A 86 27.81 17.17 16.57
C VAL A 86 27.12 17.55 15.26
N LEU A 87 27.35 18.75 14.75
CA LEU A 87 26.89 19.11 13.40
C LEU A 87 27.91 18.61 12.38
N ASP A 88 27.41 17.93 11.35
CA ASP A 88 28.22 17.50 10.21
C ASP A 88 28.51 18.70 9.28
N THR A 89 29.42 19.57 9.75
CA THR A 89 29.81 20.80 9.08
C THR A 89 31.34 20.91 9.07
N PRO A 90 32.01 20.99 7.90
CA PRO A 90 33.47 21.00 7.80
C PRO A 90 34.13 22.29 8.33
N ILE A 91 33.34 23.33 8.60
CA ILE A 91 33.74 24.67 9.03
C ILE A 91 32.86 25.11 10.21
N ALA A 92 33.46 25.66 11.26
CA ALA A 92 32.78 26.25 12.40
C ALA A 92 32.43 27.73 12.12
N PHE A 93 31.23 27.94 11.58
CA PHE A 93 30.67 29.27 11.34
C PHE A 93 30.56 30.09 12.64
N TYR A 94 30.60 31.43 12.54
CA TYR A 94 30.55 32.39 13.67
C TYR A 94 31.75 32.35 14.64
N THR A 95 32.74 31.50 14.38
CA THR A 95 34.01 31.44 15.13
C THR A 95 35.10 32.29 14.46
N SER A 96 36.30 32.33 15.06
CA SER A 96 37.48 32.90 14.41
C SER A 96 37.98 32.13 13.19
N GLN A 97 37.48 30.92 12.92
CA GLN A 97 37.86 30.18 11.71
C GLN A 97 37.50 30.95 10.44
N VAL A 98 36.44 31.78 10.43
CA VAL A 98 36.08 32.58 9.25
C VAL A 98 36.79 33.93 9.18
N ASP A 99 37.68 34.28 10.12
CA ASP A 99 38.41 35.57 10.10
C ASP A 99 39.22 35.82 8.80
N PRO A 100 39.89 34.83 8.17
CA PRO A 100 40.65 35.04 6.93
C PRO A 100 39.81 35.55 5.75
N ILE A 101 38.53 35.15 5.66
CA ILE A 101 37.66 35.47 4.51
C ILE A 101 36.95 36.82 4.63
N LEU A 102 36.96 37.47 5.81
CA LEU A 102 36.10 38.65 6.06
C LEU A 102 36.45 39.85 5.19
N VAL A 103 37.75 40.11 4.97
CA VAL A 103 38.21 41.25 4.15
C VAL A 103 38.04 41.01 2.64
N PRO A 104 38.32 39.81 2.09
CA PRO A 104 37.87 39.44 0.75
C PRO A 104 36.34 39.52 0.59
N PHE A 105 35.56 38.95 1.51
CA PHE A 105 34.11 38.90 1.42
C PHE A 105 33.47 40.29 1.47
N PHE A 106 33.98 41.22 2.30
CA PHE A 106 33.57 42.63 2.30
C PHE A 106 33.63 43.25 0.89
N LYS A 107 34.77 43.07 0.20
CA LYS A 107 35.04 43.62 -1.14
C LYS A 107 34.18 43.00 -2.24
N LEU A 108 33.65 41.81 -2.03
CA LEU A 108 32.68 41.17 -2.94
C LEU A 108 31.26 41.63 -2.59
N SER A 109 30.91 41.72 -1.31
CA SER A 109 29.58 42.17 -0.89
C SER A 109 29.25 43.63 -1.28
N SER A 110 30.25 44.48 -1.50
CA SER A 110 30.05 45.84 -2.02
C SER A 110 29.61 45.93 -3.50
N TRP A 111 29.56 44.81 -4.24
CA TRP A 111 29.04 44.78 -5.62
C TRP A 111 27.53 44.54 -5.68
N VAL A 112 26.91 44.18 -4.55
CA VAL A 112 25.51 43.79 -4.43
C VAL A 112 24.62 44.98 -4.12
N ARG A 113 23.44 45.02 -4.73
CA ARG A 113 22.46 46.08 -4.51
C ARG A 113 21.49 45.72 -3.39
N VAL A 114 21.64 46.37 -2.24
CA VAL A 114 20.63 46.41 -1.19
C VAL A 114 19.43 47.25 -1.64
N CYS A 115 18.23 46.70 -1.52
CA CYS A 115 16.95 47.36 -1.77
C CYS A 115 16.15 47.58 -0.48
N GLU A 116 15.15 48.47 -0.52
CA GLU A 116 14.23 48.70 0.61
C GLU A 116 13.41 47.42 0.91
N PRO A 117 13.31 46.97 2.18
CA PRO A 117 12.52 45.78 2.53
C PRO A 117 11.03 45.97 2.22
N VAL A 118 10.43 45.05 1.45
CA VAL A 118 8.97 45.03 1.26
C VAL A 118 8.23 44.42 2.44
N VAL A 119 8.95 43.67 3.29
CA VAL A 119 8.50 43.18 4.61
C VAL A 119 9.66 43.26 5.60
N PRO A 120 9.42 43.50 6.91
CA PRO A 120 10.50 43.62 7.90
C PRO A 120 11.33 42.34 8.06
N VAL A 121 12.64 42.51 8.27
CA VAL A 121 13.60 41.43 8.51
C VAL A 121 13.97 41.41 10.00
N VAL A 122 13.74 40.29 10.67
CA VAL A 122 14.18 40.05 12.06
C VAL A 122 15.61 39.53 12.02
N SER A 123 16.59 40.42 12.22
CA SER A 123 18.01 40.08 12.09
C SER A 123 18.53 39.40 13.35
N LEU A 124 18.89 38.12 13.25
CA LEU A 124 19.45 37.37 14.37
C LEU A 124 20.85 37.83 14.79
N THR A 125 21.59 38.48 13.89
CA THR A 125 22.95 38.99 14.17
C THR A 125 22.96 40.36 14.82
N LEU A 126 21.91 41.16 14.61
CA LEU A 126 21.78 42.52 15.17
C LEU A 126 20.72 42.60 16.29
N SER A 127 20.08 41.49 16.65
CA SER A 127 19.01 41.38 17.66
C SER A 127 17.90 42.43 17.50
N ARG A 128 17.58 42.83 16.27
CA ARG A 128 16.62 43.91 15.98
C ARG A 128 15.84 43.66 14.70
N VAL A 129 14.70 44.32 14.57
CA VAL A 129 13.96 44.41 13.30
C VAL A 129 14.64 45.43 12.39
N LEU A 130 14.79 45.08 11.11
CA LEU A 130 15.29 45.93 10.03
C LEU A 130 14.14 46.25 9.09
N CYS A 131 13.92 47.55 8.84
CA CYS A 131 12.76 48.05 8.10
C CYS A 131 13.15 48.98 6.94
N LYS A 132 14.45 49.26 6.75
CA LYS A 132 14.96 50.16 5.70
C LYS A 132 16.22 49.61 5.05
N ALA A 133 16.50 50.01 3.81
CA ALA A 133 17.78 49.73 3.15
C ALA A 133 18.97 50.27 3.99
N SER A 134 18.78 51.41 4.66
CA SER A 134 19.77 52.01 5.56
C SER A 134 20.07 51.20 6.83
N ASP A 135 19.31 50.15 7.14
CA ASP A 135 19.60 49.23 8.24
C ASP A 135 20.71 48.21 7.90
N PHE A 136 21.04 48.06 6.61
CA PHE A 136 22.04 47.17 6.05
C PHE A 136 23.25 47.99 5.56
N ASP A 137 24.06 48.49 6.48
CA ASP A 137 25.34 49.13 6.11
C ASP A 137 26.32 48.13 5.45
N ASP A 138 27.36 48.64 4.80
CA ASP A 138 28.38 47.87 4.07
C ASP A 138 28.97 46.69 4.88
N GLY A 139 29.01 46.80 6.21
CA GLY A 139 29.50 45.76 7.12
C GLY A 139 28.48 44.66 7.44
N TYR A 140 27.23 44.74 6.98
CA TYR A 140 26.15 43.80 7.35
C TYR A 140 26.53 42.35 7.06
N PHE A 141 26.92 42.04 5.82
CA PHE A 141 27.23 40.67 5.39
C PHE A 141 28.46 40.10 6.11
N VAL A 142 29.45 40.94 6.41
CA VAL A 142 30.65 40.56 7.18
C VAL A 142 30.29 40.24 8.62
N ARG A 143 29.46 41.08 9.27
CA ARG A 143 28.96 40.82 10.63
C ARG A 143 28.11 39.56 10.66
N HIS A 144 27.17 39.38 9.72
CA HIS A 144 26.43 38.13 9.59
C HIS A 144 27.36 36.93 9.34
N CYS A 145 28.48 37.09 8.63
CA CYS A 145 29.41 35.98 8.45
C CYS A 145 30.10 35.55 9.76
N ARG A 146 30.32 36.48 10.70
CA ARG A 146 31.27 36.34 11.82
C ARG A 146 30.69 36.37 13.23
N ASN A 147 29.61 37.12 13.45
CA ASN A 147 29.04 37.36 14.78
C ASN A 147 27.98 36.31 15.13
N PRO A 148 27.78 35.97 16.41
CA PRO A 148 26.77 34.99 16.82
C PRO A 148 25.35 35.41 16.42
N VAL A 149 24.45 34.43 16.31
CA VAL A 149 23.03 34.62 16.00
C VAL A 149 22.17 34.40 17.26
N ASN A 150 21.45 35.43 17.69
CA ASN A 150 20.61 35.39 18.90
C ASN A 150 19.11 35.28 18.54
N MET A 151 18.64 34.05 18.33
CA MET A 151 17.23 33.80 18.00
C MET A 151 16.27 34.23 19.11
N LEU A 152 16.62 34.03 20.38
CA LEU A 152 15.75 34.35 21.51
C LEU A 152 15.52 35.85 21.66
N GLU A 153 16.60 36.65 21.60
CA GLU A 153 16.52 38.10 21.72
C GLU A 153 15.82 38.72 20.50
N ALA A 154 16.19 38.34 19.28
CA ALA A 154 15.58 38.90 18.07
C ALA A 154 14.06 38.62 17.97
N LEU A 155 13.61 37.42 18.35
CA LEU A 155 12.18 37.10 18.42
C LEU A 155 11.48 37.82 19.58
N THR A 156 12.17 38.04 20.71
CA THR A 156 11.64 38.85 21.83
C THR A 156 11.44 40.30 21.42
N VAL A 157 12.40 40.89 20.69
CA VAL A 157 12.29 42.25 20.13
C VAL A 157 11.14 42.32 19.12
N ALA A 158 11.07 41.39 18.16
CA ALA A 158 9.96 41.33 17.20
C ALA A 158 8.58 41.17 17.86
N LYS A 159 8.48 40.47 18.99
CA LYS A 159 7.25 40.38 19.78
C LYS A 159 6.95 41.69 20.53
N SER A 160 7.97 42.35 21.08
CA SER A 160 7.83 43.64 21.78
C SER A 160 7.43 44.80 20.86
N GLU A 161 7.86 44.77 19.60
CA GLU A 161 7.49 45.73 18.56
C GLU A 161 6.11 45.43 17.92
N GLY A 162 5.43 44.35 18.33
CA GLY A 162 4.12 43.96 17.80
C GLY A 162 4.15 43.42 16.36
N LEU A 163 5.33 43.03 15.87
CA LEU A 163 5.52 42.43 14.56
C LEU A 163 4.97 40.99 14.54
N ILE A 164 5.23 40.24 15.62
CA ILE A 164 4.73 38.87 15.87
C ILE A 164 3.98 38.78 17.22
N SER A 165 3.20 37.71 17.41
CA SER A 165 2.34 37.47 18.57
C SER A 165 2.17 35.98 18.85
N ASP A 166 1.53 35.62 19.96
CA ASP A 166 1.19 34.22 20.29
C ASP A 166 0.08 33.61 19.38
N ARG A 167 -0.37 34.35 18.37
CA ARG A 167 -1.22 33.86 17.26
C ARG A 167 -0.51 33.90 15.90
N SER A 168 0.78 34.24 15.86
CA SER A 168 1.54 34.28 14.62
C SER A 168 1.99 32.88 14.21
N ILE A 169 1.63 32.49 12.99
CA ILE A 169 2.07 31.22 12.37
C ILE A 169 3.48 31.44 11.83
N ALA A 170 4.40 30.53 12.17
CA ALA A 170 5.73 30.47 11.57
C ALA A 170 5.76 29.37 10.50
N VAL A 171 6.36 29.67 9.35
CA VAL A 171 6.59 28.70 8.26
C VAL A 171 8.09 28.59 8.09
N GLU A 172 8.66 27.43 8.40
CA GLU A 172 10.08 27.18 8.19
C GLU A 172 10.33 26.89 6.71
N ILE A 173 11.27 27.63 6.08
CA ILE A 173 11.62 27.46 4.68
C ILE A 173 13.06 26.96 4.58
N GLY A 174 13.22 25.64 4.65
CA GLY A 174 14.50 24.94 4.64
C GLY A 174 14.47 23.66 3.80
N LEU A 175 15.47 22.80 4.00
CA LEU A 175 15.48 21.43 3.48
C LEU A 175 14.76 20.51 4.49
N ALA A 176 13.94 19.60 3.99
CA ALA A 176 13.25 18.60 4.82
C ALA A 176 14.23 17.59 5.42
N LEU A 177 13.82 16.94 6.51
CA LEU A 177 14.52 15.76 7.03
C LEU A 177 14.42 14.63 6.01
N VAL A 178 15.55 13.93 5.79
CA VAL A 178 15.67 12.87 4.78
C VAL A 178 14.68 11.75 5.05
N GLY A 179 13.86 11.40 4.05
CA GLY A 179 12.87 10.32 4.10
C GLY A 179 11.42 10.78 4.26
N ILE A 180 11.15 12.09 4.34
CA ILE A 180 9.80 12.66 4.24
C ILE A 180 9.55 13.07 2.78
N ASP A 181 8.41 12.70 2.20
CA ASP A 181 8.02 13.21 0.88
C ASP A 181 7.83 14.74 0.94
N THR A 182 8.40 15.44 -0.03
CA THR A 182 8.35 16.89 -0.12
C THR A 182 6.98 17.39 -0.57
N TRP A 183 6.22 16.60 -1.35
CA TRP A 183 4.84 16.95 -1.71
C TRP A 183 3.88 16.72 -0.55
N GLN A 184 3.99 15.60 0.18
CA GLN A 184 3.30 15.39 1.45
C GLN A 184 3.63 16.49 2.45
N LEU A 185 4.91 16.84 2.66
CA LEU A 185 5.29 17.89 3.61
C LEU A 185 4.76 19.27 3.18
N LEU A 186 4.75 19.57 1.88
CA LEU A 186 4.11 20.78 1.35
C LEU A 186 2.59 20.74 1.58
N ALA A 187 1.92 19.63 1.31
CA ALA A 187 0.48 19.46 1.54
C ALA A 187 0.11 19.54 3.03
N GLU A 188 0.91 18.97 3.93
CA GLU A 188 0.77 19.09 5.38
C GLU A 188 0.99 20.53 5.85
N ALA A 189 1.97 21.25 5.27
CA ALA A 189 2.17 22.67 5.55
C ALA A 189 0.99 23.53 5.04
N MET A 190 0.52 23.30 3.80
CA MET A 190 -0.64 24.00 3.23
C MET A 190 -1.90 23.73 4.05
N ALA A 191 -2.18 22.46 4.39
CA ALA A 191 -3.29 22.07 5.24
C ALA A 191 -3.17 22.67 6.65
N GLY A 192 -1.97 22.66 7.25
CA GLY A 192 -1.71 23.29 8.55
C GLY A 192 -1.95 24.79 8.54
N MET A 193 -1.53 25.50 7.49
CA MET A 193 -1.76 26.93 7.31
C MET A 193 -3.23 27.25 7.08
N TYR A 194 -3.93 26.49 6.24
CA TYR A 194 -5.35 26.64 5.97
C TYR A 194 -6.21 26.35 7.21
N MET A 195 -5.93 25.27 7.94
CA MET A 195 -6.59 24.93 9.22
C MET A 195 -6.30 25.96 10.33
N ALA A 196 -5.18 26.68 10.24
CA ALA A 196 -4.86 27.82 11.11
C ALA A 196 -5.45 29.16 10.62
N GLY A 197 -6.21 29.16 9.53
CA GLY A 197 -6.93 30.33 9.01
C GLY A 197 -6.13 31.24 8.09
N VAL A 198 -5.07 30.75 7.45
CA VAL A 198 -4.38 31.48 6.37
C VAL A 198 -5.16 31.32 5.08
N ASP A 199 -5.53 32.46 4.50
CA ASP A 199 -6.15 32.53 3.17
C ASP A 199 -5.12 32.19 2.08
N MET A 200 -5.50 31.34 1.13
CA MET A 200 -4.63 30.78 0.11
C MET A 200 -5.30 30.85 -1.27
N ALA A 201 -4.55 31.27 -2.28
CA ALA A 201 -5.00 31.30 -3.66
C ALA A 201 -4.96 29.88 -4.24
N TRP A 202 -5.98 29.07 -3.94
CA TRP A 202 -6.07 27.68 -4.39
C TRP A 202 -6.16 27.55 -5.91
N ASP A 203 -6.75 28.55 -6.60
CA ASP A 203 -6.67 28.71 -8.05
C ASP A 203 -5.22 28.73 -8.56
N LYS A 204 -4.29 29.29 -7.77
CA LYS A 204 -2.85 29.34 -8.05
C LYS A 204 -2.06 28.16 -7.47
N VAL A 205 -2.71 27.23 -6.78
CA VAL A 205 -2.15 25.91 -6.42
C VAL A 205 -2.36 24.92 -7.57
N TYR A 206 -3.44 25.08 -8.35
CA TYR A 206 -3.81 24.16 -9.43
C TYR A 206 -3.59 24.71 -10.86
N GLU A 207 -3.01 25.91 -11.01
CA GLU A 207 -2.81 26.57 -12.32
C GLU A 207 -1.98 25.74 -13.32
N ASP A 208 -0.99 24.96 -12.83
CA ASP A 208 -0.17 24.07 -13.66
C ASP A 208 -0.86 22.73 -14.04
N PHE A 209 -2.11 22.50 -13.60
CA PHE A 209 -2.86 21.25 -13.80
C PHE A 209 -4.16 21.48 -14.61
N PRO A 210 -4.08 21.86 -15.91
CA PRO A 210 -5.23 22.27 -16.71
C PRO A 210 -6.32 21.20 -16.88
N GLU A 211 -5.96 19.91 -16.73
CA GLU A 211 -6.88 18.77 -16.85
C GLU A 211 -7.52 18.37 -15.51
N CYS A 212 -7.05 18.89 -14.37
CA CYS A 212 -7.59 18.58 -13.04
C CYS A 212 -8.84 19.43 -12.67
N HIS A 213 -9.65 19.79 -13.66
CA HIS A 213 -10.86 20.61 -13.52
C HIS A 213 -12.12 19.94 -14.10
N GLU A 214 -12.28 18.63 -13.88
CA GLU A 214 -13.60 17.99 -14.03
C GLU A 214 -14.53 18.36 -12.84
N TYR A 215 -15.14 19.55 -12.92
CA TYR A 215 -16.28 19.89 -12.06
C TYR A 215 -17.55 19.21 -12.56
N VAL A 216 -17.86 18.04 -11.97
CA VAL A 216 -19.14 17.34 -12.18
C VAL A 216 -20.29 18.14 -11.54
N TYR A 217 -20.81 19.10 -12.34
CA TYR A 217 -21.92 20.05 -12.11
C TYR A 217 -21.66 21.32 -11.24
N ASP A 218 -21.35 22.44 -11.90
CA ASP A 218 -22.08 23.73 -11.72
C ASP A 218 -21.92 24.63 -12.96
N TRP A 219 -23.01 25.32 -13.35
CA TRP A 219 -23.02 26.53 -14.19
C TRP A 219 -24.32 27.31 -13.96
N SER A 220 -24.39 28.20 -12.95
CA SER A 220 -24.57 29.66 -13.18
C SER A 220 -25.09 30.48 -11.97
N LEU A 221 -24.16 31.09 -11.25
CA LEU A 221 -24.12 32.52 -10.90
C LEU A 221 -25.39 33.26 -10.40
N CYS A 222 -25.35 33.62 -9.12
CA CYS A 222 -25.14 35.00 -8.63
C CYS A 222 -24.82 34.91 -7.12
N LYS A 223 -23.85 35.60 -6.53
CA LYS A 223 -23.60 37.06 -6.44
C LYS A 223 -22.22 37.22 -5.73
N GLY A 224 -21.49 38.35 -5.69
CA GLY A 224 -21.97 39.72 -5.47
C GLY A 224 -22.29 39.96 -3.98
N GLU A 225 -21.26 40.17 -3.15
CA GLU A 225 -21.39 40.31 -1.68
C GLU A 225 -22.44 41.35 -1.25
N PRO A 226 -23.08 41.17 -0.08
CA PRO A 226 -22.43 41.60 1.17
C PRO A 226 -22.45 40.53 2.29
N ALA A 227 -21.50 40.63 3.22
CA ALA A 227 -21.37 39.72 4.36
C ALA A 227 -22.52 39.83 5.39
N ALA A 228 -23.08 38.68 5.78
CA ALA A 228 -24.02 38.50 6.90
C ALA A 228 -24.09 36.99 7.25
N ALA A 229 -24.29 36.56 8.50
CA ALA A 229 -24.14 37.24 9.80
C ALA A 229 -23.97 36.15 10.89
N VAL A 230 -23.58 36.55 12.11
CA VAL A 230 -23.54 35.62 13.26
C VAL A 230 -24.96 35.41 13.82
N VAL A 231 -25.18 34.26 14.48
CA VAL A 231 -26.31 33.86 15.36
C VAL A 231 -27.42 33.01 14.73
N GLY A 232 -27.56 31.79 15.26
CA GLY A 232 -28.74 30.93 15.22
C GLY A 232 -28.50 29.68 16.08
N PRO A 233 -29.42 29.25 16.97
CA PRO A 233 -29.26 28.01 17.73
C PRO A 233 -29.45 26.77 16.85
N ALA A 234 -28.85 25.64 17.24
CA ALA A 234 -28.95 24.37 16.52
C ALA A 234 -30.42 23.90 16.37
N ARG A 235 -30.73 23.26 15.24
CA ARG A 235 -32.12 23.03 14.80
C ARG A 235 -32.73 21.72 15.30
N PHE A 236 -31.88 20.79 15.75
CA PHE A 236 -32.24 19.49 16.33
C PHE A 236 -31.95 19.49 17.84
N PRO A 237 -32.70 18.74 18.67
CA PRO A 237 -32.41 18.58 20.09
C PRO A 237 -31.16 17.72 20.35
N HIS A 238 -30.54 17.87 21.51
CA HIS A 238 -29.53 16.93 22.02
C HIS A 238 -30.22 15.66 22.58
N SER A 239 -29.51 14.52 22.54
CA SER A 239 -29.92 13.26 23.15
C SER A 239 -28.88 12.83 24.20
N SER A 240 -29.19 11.89 25.09
CA SER A 240 -28.16 11.28 25.95
C SER A 240 -27.13 10.44 25.18
N VAL A 241 -27.44 10.12 23.91
CA VAL A 241 -26.62 9.30 23.01
C VAL A 241 -25.66 10.17 22.14
N TYR A 242 -25.94 11.47 21.95
CA TYR A 242 -25.18 12.38 21.05
C TYR A 242 -25.38 13.90 21.38
N ARG A 243 -24.29 14.72 21.49
CA ARG A 243 -24.23 16.18 21.85
C ARG A 243 -24.35 17.25 20.71
N VAL A 244 -23.31 17.76 19.99
CA VAL A 244 -23.32 18.76 18.85
C VAL A 244 -21.93 19.28 18.39
N VAL A 245 -21.74 19.53 17.07
CA VAL A 245 -20.65 20.34 16.42
C VAL A 245 -21.06 21.02 15.09
N ARG A 246 -21.63 20.33 14.08
CA ARG A 246 -21.93 20.92 12.75
C ARG A 246 -23.25 20.46 12.09
N ASP A 247 -24.11 21.42 11.80
CA ASP A 247 -25.31 21.31 10.96
C ASP A 247 -25.23 22.44 9.91
N THR A 248 -25.62 22.14 8.67
CA THR A 248 -25.68 23.12 7.56
C THR A 248 -26.98 23.04 6.76
N LEU A 249 -28.02 22.39 7.28
CA LEU A 249 -29.33 22.30 6.61
C LEU A 249 -30.01 23.67 6.54
N GLY A 250 -30.26 24.14 5.32
CA GLY A 250 -30.78 25.48 5.05
C GLY A 250 -32.11 25.79 5.77
N SER A 251 -32.35 27.07 6.07
CA SER A 251 -33.45 27.50 6.94
C SER A 251 -34.88 27.31 6.39
N GLY A 252 -35.05 26.85 5.14
CA GLY A 252 -36.34 26.46 4.55
C GLY A 252 -36.64 24.97 4.65
N ALA A 253 -37.91 24.58 4.50
CA ALA A 253 -38.29 23.17 4.37
C ALA A 253 -37.86 22.62 3.00
N GLY A 254 -36.95 21.64 2.99
CA GLY A 254 -36.44 21.01 1.76
C GLY A 254 -35.20 21.67 1.14
N ALA A 255 -34.38 22.37 1.93
CA ALA A 255 -33.03 22.75 1.51
C ALA A 255 -32.05 21.57 1.65
N ASP A 256 -31.08 21.47 0.75
CA ASP A 256 -29.98 20.51 0.84
C ASP A 256 -28.97 20.96 1.91
N GLY A 257 -28.12 20.04 2.38
CA GLY A 257 -27.09 20.34 3.39
C GLY A 257 -26.32 19.11 3.87
N ARG A 258 -25.29 19.36 4.69
CA ARG A 258 -24.47 18.34 5.37
C ARG A 258 -24.72 18.41 6.86
N VAL A 259 -25.00 17.27 7.45
CA VAL A 259 -25.01 17.07 8.91
C VAL A 259 -24.02 15.95 9.20
N VAL A 260 -23.35 16.07 10.33
CA VAL A 260 -22.40 15.07 10.81
C VAL A 260 -22.80 14.77 12.25
N VAL A 261 -22.44 13.59 12.74
CA VAL A 261 -22.48 13.26 14.17
C VAL A 261 -21.21 12.54 14.58
N ASP A 262 -21.08 12.36 15.88
CA ASP A 262 -20.06 11.73 16.68
C ASP A 262 -20.87 10.97 17.75
N VAL A 263 -20.37 9.86 18.28
CA VAL A 263 -21.07 9.09 19.33
C VAL A 263 -20.06 8.59 20.35
N ASP A 264 -20.40 8.74 21.64
CA ASP A 264 -19.57 8.25 22.74
C ASP A 264 -19.80 6.76 23.00
N LEU A 265 -18.91 5.93 22.48
CA LEU A 265 -18.92 4.48 22.69
C LEU A 265 -18.71 4.07 24.17
N ASN A 266 -18.24 4.99 25.03
CA ASN A 266 -18.03 4.77 26.46
C ASN A 266 -19.13 5.36 27.35
N SER A 267 -20.09 6.10 26.79
CA SER A 267 -21.24 6.63 27.54
C SER A 267 -22.08 5.49 28.10
N ARG A 268 -22.71 5.69 29.28
CA ARG A 268 -23.48 4.64 29.96
C ARG A 268 -24.57 4.00 29.07
N ASP A 269 -25.20 4.81 28.24
CA ASP A 269 -26.32 4.42 27.37
C ASP A 269 -25.83 3.61 26.15
N VAL A 270 -24.67 3.97 25.58
CA VAL A 270 -24.08 3.30 24.40
C VAL A 270 -23.18 2.14 24.77
N TYR A 271 -22.46 2.18 25.90
CA TYR A 271 -21.48 1.16 26.30
C TYR A 271 -22.08 -0.24 26.35
N SER A 272 -23.29 -0.40 26.91
CA SER A 272 -24.00 -1.69 26.92
C SER A 272 -24.45 -2.18 25.52
N MET A 273 -24.49 -1.30 24.53
CA MET A 273 -24.71 -1.63 23.11
C MET A 273 -23.37 -1.95 22.42
N ALA A 274 -22.48 -0.96 22.31
CA ALA A 274 -21.23 -1.05 21.56
C ALA A 274 -20.21 -2.07 22.13
N GLN A 275 -20.29 -2.38 23.42
CA GLN A 275 -19.38 -3.32 24.11
C GLN A 275 -20.11 -4.59 24.59
N GLY A 276 -21.42 -4.72 24.31
CA GLY A 276 -22.28 -5.83 24.74
C GLY A 276 -22.18 -7.08 23.87
N HIS A 277 -21.62 -6.98 22.66
CA HIS A 277 -21.29 -8.11 21.81
C HIS A 277 -19.77 -8.38 21.89
N LYS A 278 -19.39 -9.55 22.43
CA LYS A 278 -17.98 -9.89 22.68
C LYS A 278 -17.57 -11.18 22.00
N VAL A 279 -16.56 -11.09 21.13
CA VAL A 279 -15.91 -12.24 20.49
C VAL A 279 -14.57 -12.48 21.18
N TYR A 280 -14.38 -13.68 21.73
CA TYR A 280 -13.25 -14.03 22.61
C TYR A 280 -13.02 -13.05 23.78
N GLY A 281 -14.10 -12.45 24.30
CA GLY A 281 -14.06 -11.46 25.38
C GLY A 281 -13.69 -10.04 24.93
N VAL A 282 -13.29 -9.83 23.67
CA VAL A 282 -13.03 -8.52 23.08
C VAL A 282 -14.34 -7.92 22.57
N PRO A 283 -14.69 -6.68 22.95
CA PRO A 283 -15.92 -6.01 22.51
C PRO A 283 -15.81 -5.58 21.05
N LEU A 284 -16.85 -5.88 20.25
CA LEU A 284 -16.95 -5.51 18.85
C LEU A 284 -18.27 -4.77 18.58
N CYS A 285 -18.18 -3.53 18.12
CA CYS A 285 -19.34 -2.72 17.76
C CYS A 285 -20.03 -3.26 16.51
N ILE A 286 -21.30 -3.67 16.65
CA ILE A 286 -22.08 -4.35 15.60
C ILE A 286 -22.64 -3.40 14.54
N LEU A 287 -22.90 -3.91 13.33
CA LEU A 287 -23.38 -3.13 12.18
C LEU A 287 -24.69 -2.36 12.44
N SER A 288 -25.58 -2.85 13.30
CA SER A 288 -26.84 -2.16 13.59
C SER A 288 -26.68 -0.85 14.37
N VAL A 289 -25.56 -0.65 15.09
CA VAL A 289 -25.26 0.63 15.75
C VAL A 289 -24.98 1.71 14.70
N TYR A 290 -24.16 1.41 13.70
CA TYR A 290 -23.91 2.29 12.55
C TYR A 290 -25.21 2.59 11.77
N ALA A 291 -26.10 1.60 11.65
CA ALA A 291 -27.40 1.76 10.99
C ALA A 291 -28.35 2.71 11.74
N ASP A 292 -28.53 2.57 13.07
CA ASP A 292 -29.34 3.53 13.84
C ASP A 292 -28.71 4.92 13.85
N ILE A 293 -27.40 5.03 14.08
CA ILE A 293 -26.68 6.31 14.06
C ILE A 293 -26.96 7.04 12.74
N SER A 294 -26.96 6.36 11.60
CA SER A 294 -27.32 6.94 10.30
C SER A 294 -28.77 7.43 10.17
N LEU A 295 -29.71 6.79 10.86
CA LEU A 295 -31.12 7.22 10.95
C LEU A 295 -31.32 8.34 11.98
N MET A 296 -30.24 8.75 12.66
CA MET A 296 -30.22 9.58 13.86
C MET A 296 -29.27 10.80 13.71
N ILE A 297 -28.61 11.00 12.55
CA ILE A 297 -27.59 12.04 12.32
C ILE A 297 -28.16 13.47 12.40
N GLY A 298 -28.13 14.03 13.61
CA GLY A 298 -28.36 15.45 13.89
C GLY A 298 -28.04 15.80 15.34
N ASN A 299 -26.74 15.91 15.70
CA ASN A 299 -26.35 16.07 17.12
C ASN A 299 -24.97 15.54 17.69
N TYR A 300 -23.81 15.40 17.01
CA TYR A 300 -22.42 15.03 17.52
C TYR A 300 -22.08 14.50 18.99
N VAL A 301 -20.96 14.93 19.65
CA VAL A 301 -19.96 14.20 20.52
C VAL A 301 -20.37 13.78 21.96
N THR A 302 -19.58 13.23 22.93
CA THR A 302 -18.12 13.00 23.28
C THR A 302 -18.03 11.89 24.34
N GLU A 303 -17.05 10.97 24.43
CA GLU A 303 -15.77 10.80 23.69
C GLU A 303 -15.70 9.53 22.80
N GLN A 304 -14.68 8.61 22.93
CA GLN A 304 -14.12 7.76 21.83
C GLN A 304 -15.06 7.60 20.62
N ILE A 305 -14.71 8.34 19.58
CA ILE A 305 -15.74 8.95 18.76
C ILE A 305 -15.95 8.17 17.47
N LEU A 306 -17.10 7.51 17.36
CA LEU A 306 -17.62 7.09 16.06
C LEU A 306 -18.29 8.29 15.38
N ARG A 307 -17.56 8.93 14.46
CA ARG A 307 -18.08 9.94 13.54
C ARG A 307 -18.91 9.28 12.44
N THR A 308 -20.01 9.92 12.05
CA THR A 308 -20.68 9.65 10.78
C THR A 308 -20.94 10.95 10.02
N ASP A 309 -20.43 11.05 8.80
CA ASP A 309 -20.71 12.14 7.87
C ASP A 309 -21.90 11.78 6.97
N ALA A 310 -22.94 12.61 6.91
CA ALA A 310 -24.12 12.37 6.09
C ALA A 310 -24.33 13.46 5.04
N LYS A 311 -24.40 13.03 3.77
CA LYS A 311 -24.69 13.88 2.61
C LYS A 311 -25.99 13.42 1.97
N TYR A 312 -27.04 14.23 2.11
CA TYR A 312 -28.33 13.99 1.46
C TYR A 312 -28.32 14.51 0.01
N ASP A 313 -28.65 13.63 -0.94
CA ASP A 313 -28.98 13.99 -2.32
C ASP A 313 -30.50 13.88 -2.53
N ARG A 314 -31.13 15.04 -2.63
CA ARG A 314 -32.56 15.19 -2.90
C ARG A 314 -32.98 14.72 -4.30
N LYS A 315 -32.08 14.69 -5.30
CA LYS A 315 -32.43 14.24 -6.67
C LYS A 315 -32.67 12.73 -6.73
N SER A 316 -31.82 11.94 -6.08
CA SER A 316 -32.00 10.48 -5.96
C SER A 316 -32.79 10.04 -4.72
N ASN A 317 -33.13 10.98 -3.82
CA ASN A 317 -33.73 10.73 -2.51
C ASN A 317 -32.90 9.74 -1.67
N THR A 318 -31.57 9.93 -1.67
CA THR A 318 -30.61 9.08 -0.94
C THR A 318 -29.74 9.88 0.02
N VAL A 319 -29.26 9.24 1.08
CA VAL A 319 -28.19 9.75 1.94
C VAL A 319 -26.98 8.85 1.76
N PHE A 320 -25.82 9.45 1.52
CA PHE A 320 -24.53 8.75 1.62
C PHE A 320 -23.95 9.01 3.01
N CYS A 321 -23.61 7.94 3.74
CA CYS A 321 -23.02 7.96 5.06
C CYS A 321 -21.60 7.38 5.03
N THR A 322 -20.64 8.08 5.64
CA THR A 322 -19.27 7.59 5.88
C THR A 322 -19.01 7.52 7.38
N PHE A 323 -18.54 6.37 7.87
CA PHE A 323 -18.33 6.08 9.29
C PHE A 323 -16.84 6.00 9.62
N SER A 324 -16.38 6.71 10.66
CA SER A 324 -14.97 6.81 11.01
C SER A 324 -14.70 6.99 12.51
N SER A 325 -13.60 6.45 13.02
CA SER A 325 -13.02 6.90 14.29
C SER A 325 -12.43 8.30 14.11
N VAL A 326 -12.67 9.24 15.03
CA VAL A 326 -11.92 10.51 15.10
C VAL A 326 -11.17 10.70 16.42
N ASP A 327 -10.05 11.41 16.36
CA ASP A 327 -9.26 11.80 17.54
C ASP A 327 -9.88 12.99 18.29
N SER A 328 -9.33 13.31 19.45
CA SER A 328 -9.73 14.48 20.26
C SER A 328 -9.39 15.84 19.63
N LYS A 329 -8.92 15.85 18.37
CA LYS A 329 -8.66 17.02 17.53
C LYS A 329 -9.48 16.99 16.23
N ASP A 330 -10.58 16.23 16.21
CA ASP A 330 -11.57 16.17 15.12
C ASP A 330 -11.10 15.44 13.84
N ARG A 331 -9.93 14.78 13.86
CA ARG A 331 -9.30 14.16 12.67
C ARG A 331 -9.64 12.69 12.56
N VAL A 332 -9.96 12.22 11.36
CA VAL A 332 -10.18 10.79 11.08
C VAL A 332 -8.91 9.99 11.35
N VAL A 333 -9.04 8.99 12.22
CA VAL A 333 -7.99 8.01 12.56
C VAL A 333 -8.12 6.76 11.70
N GLU A 334 -9.36 6.34 11.44
CA GLU A 334 -9.70 5.09 10.76
C GLU A 334 -11.12 5.22 10.17
N GLN A 335 -11.37 4.67 8.98
CA GLN A 335 -12.69 4.66 8.35
C GLN A 335 -13.25 3.24 8.37
N HIS A 336 -14.40 3.05 9.02
CA HIS A 336 -14.97 1.74 9.32
C HIS A 336 -15.91 1.23 8.22
N ALA A 337 -16.70 2.11 7.62
CA ALA A 337 -17.72 1.74 6.64
C ALA A 337 -18.18 2.92 5.78
N ASN A 338 -18.87 2.60 4.68
CA ASN A 338 -19.69 3.52 3.91
C ASN A 338 -21.06 2.89 3.66
N CYS A 339 -22.13 3.68 3.58
CA CYS A 339 -23.49 3.21 3.31
C CYS A 339 -24.26 4.20 2.43
N LYS A 340 -25.22 3.71 1.64
CA LYS A 340 -26.14 4.54 0.85
C LYS A 340 -27.59 4.20 1.16
N ILE A 341 -28.23 5.01 2.00
CA ILE A 341 -29.65 4.88 2.37
C ILE A 341 -30.51 5.46 1.23
N ARG A 342 -31.56 4.75 0.82
CA ARG A 342 -32.54 5.22 -0.18
C ARG A 342 -33.93 5.25 0.43
N PHE A 343 -34.59 6.40 0.40
CA PHE A 343 -35.96 6.54 0.90
C PHE A 343 -36.98 6.25 -0.21
N SER A 344 -37.70 5.13 -0.09
CA SER A 344 -38.74 4.70 -1.03
C SER A 344 -40.07 4.45 -0.30
N PRO A 345 -41.24 4.71 -0.92
CA PRO A 345 -42.52 4.36 -0.32
C PRO A 345 -42.63 2.84 -0.10
N ALA A 346 -42.89 2.41 1.14
CA ALA A 346 -42.93 0.99 1.51
C ALA A 346 -43.90 0.16 0.64
N ALA A 347 -45.04 0.75 0.23
CA ALA A 347 -45.98 0.10 -0.69
C ALA A 347 -45.37 -0.22 -2.07
N ALA A 348 -44.54 0.67 -2.62
CA ALA A 348 -43.88 0.45 -3.91
C ALA A 348 -42.82 -0.66 -3.84
N VAL A 349 -42.11 -0.75 -2.71
CA VAL A 349 -41.15 -1.83 -2.45
C VAL A 349 -41.86 -3.17 -2.24
N ARG A 350 -42.97 -3.19 -1.48
CA ARG A 350 -43.81 -4.39 -1.30
C ARG A 350 -44.48 -4.88 -2.60
N SER A 351 -44.61 -4.04 -3.62
CA SER A 351 -45.11 -4.42 -4.94
C SER A 351 -44.04 -4.92 -5.92
N ASP A 352 -42.76 -5.00 -5.50
CA ASP A 352 -41.73 -5.66 -6.31
C ASP A 352 -42.03 -7.17 -6.44
N LEU A 353 -42.09 -7.65 -7.68
CA LEU A 353 -42.51 -9.03 -7.98
C LEU A 353 -41.52 -10.09 -7.47
N LYS A 354 -40.22 -9.80 -7.43
CA LYS A 354 -39.20 -10.72 -6.91
C LYS A 354 -39.30 -10.78 -5.38
N LEU A 355 -39.40 -9.63 -4.72
CA LEU A 355 -39.53 -9.55 -3.27
C LEU A 355 -40.85 -10.17 -2.77
N ALA A 356 -41.96 -9.95 -3.48
CA ALA A 356 -43.25 -10.56 -3.15
C ALA A 356 -43.22 -12.09 -3.27
N ALA A 357 -42.58 -12.61 -4.32
CA ALA A 357 -42.39 -14.06 -4.50
C ALA A 357 -41.50 -14.67 -3.40
N ALA A 358 -40.33 -14.08 -3.15
CA ALA A 358 -39.40 -14.51 -2.10
C ALA A 358 -40.03 -14.47 -0.70
N SER A 359 -40.83 -13.45 -0.40
CA SER A 359 -41.55 -13.32 0.87
C SER A 359 -42.64 -14.39 1.03
N SER A 360 -43.34 -14.75 -0.05
CA SER A 360 -44.34 -15.82 -0.03
C SER A 360 -43.71 -17.20 0.16
N ASP A 361 -42.58 -17.46 -0.50
CA ASP A 361 -41.79 -18.69 -0.37
C ASP A 361 -41.19 -18.82 1.04
N ALA A 362 -40.52 -17.78 1.55
CA ALA A 362 -40.01 -17.72 2.93
C ALA A 362 -41.10 -17.98 3.98
N LEU A 363 -42.30 -17.43 3.79
CA LEU A 363 -43.43 -17.68 4.68
C LEU A 363 -43.95 -19.13 4.59
N ALA A 364 -43.92 -19.74 3.40
CA ALA A 364 -44.30 -21.15 3.21
C ALA A 364 -43.27 -22.11 3.83
N ARG A 365 -41.97 -21.89 3.58
CA ARG A 365 -40.87 -22.67 4.15
C ARG A 365 -40.78 -22.53 5.65
N SER A 366 -40.91 -21.31 6.20
CA SER A 366 -40.95 -21.08 7.65
C SER A 366 -42.06 -21.90 8.34
N LYS A 367 -43.23 -22.04 7.70
CA LYS A 367 -44.33 -22.90 8.18
C LYS A 367 -44.02 -24.39 8.05
N ALA A 368 -43.41 -24.83 6.95
CA ALA A 368 -42.99 -26.22 6.76
C ALA A 368 -41.93 -26.64 7.78
N LEU A 369 -40.90 -25.81 7.98
CA LEU A 369 -39.84 -25.99 8.97
C LEU A 369 -40.40 -26.08 10.40
N HIS A 370 -41.39 -25.25 10.73
CA HIS A 370 -42.12 -25.32 12.01
C HIS A 370 -42.95 -26.59 12.18
N ALA A 371 -43.45 -27.21 11.10
CA ALA A 371 -44.21 -28.45 11.16
C ALA A 371 -43.29 -29.69 11.30
N GLN A 372 -42.14 -29.69 10.63
CA GLN A 372 -41.13 -30.75 10.70
C GLN A 372 -40.41 -30.85 12.06
N ALA A 373 -40.50 -29.82 12.90
CA ALA A 373 -39.78 -29.74 14.17
C ALA A 373 -40.28 -30.76 15.20
N GLY A 374 -39.56 -31.89 15.30
CA GLY A 374 -39.95 -33.04 16.13
C GLY A 374 -40.49 -34.25 15.35
N GLU A 375 -40.51 -34.18 14.01
CA GLU A 375 -40.66 -35.36 13.15
C GLU A 375 -39.30 -36.03 12.88
N THR A 376 -39.24 -37.07 12.04
CA THR A 376 -38.02 -37.87 11.77
C THR A 376 -37.03 -37.21 10.81
N GLY A 377 -36.87 -35.89 10.86
CA GLY A 377 -35.94 -35.11 10.03
C GLY A 377 -34.92 -34.35 10.88
N ASN A 378 -33.87 -33.81 10.25
CA ASN A 378 -32.78 -33.08 10.92
C ASN A 378 -33.19 -31.63 11.27
N THR A 379 -34.43 -31.44 11.76
CA THR A 379 -35.07 -30.15 12.05
C THR A 379 -35.33 -30.01 13.55
N PHE A 380 -34.61 -29.10 14.20
CA PHE A 380 -34.64 -28.91 15.65
C PHE A 380 -35.15 -27.53 16.05
N ARG A 381 -35.90 -27.45 17.16
CA ARG A 381 -36.41 -26.20 17.74
C ARG A 381 -35.73 -25.90 19.07
N PHE A 382 -34.95 -24.83 19.09
CA PHE A 382 -34.21 -24.34 20.25
C PHE A 382 -34.94 -23.18 20.94
N SER A 383 -34.84 -23.14 22.27
CA SER A 383 -35.28 -21.99 23.08
C SER A 383 -34.20 -20.90 23.13
N LYS A 384 -34.59 -19.66 23.45
CA LYS A 384 -33.68 -18.54 23.78
C LYS A 384 -32.49 -18.95 24.65
N ALA A 385 -32.73 -19.73 25.70
CA ALA A 385 -31.67 -20.16 26.63
C ALA A 385 -30.69 -21.19 26.01
N MET A 386 -31.12 -21.96 25.01
CA MET A 386 -30.26 -22.93 24.32
C MET A 386 -29.50 -22.28 23.16
N ILE A 387 -30.17 -21.50 22.32
CA ILE A 387 -29.59 -20.99 21.07
C ILE A 387 -28.41 -20.03 21.34
N TYR A 388 -28.55 -19.08 22.26
CA TYR A 388 -27.42 -18.23 22.70
C TYR A 388 -26.35 -19.00 23.50
N LYS A 389 -26.68 -20.16 24.07
CA LYS A 389 -25.71 -21.01 24.78
C LYS A 389 -24.82 -21.81 23.82
N MET A 390 -25.36 -22.27 22.69
CA MET A 390 -24.60 -23.04 21.69
C MET A 390 -23.42 -22.23 21.16
N ILE A 391 -23.64 -20.94 20.85
CA ILE A 391 -22.60 -20.06 20.29
C ILE A 391 -21.73 -19.33 21.32
N THR A 392 -21.85 -19.60 22.64
CA THR A 392 -21.08 -18.86 23.66
C THR A 392 -19.56 -19.07 23.55
N GLN A 393 -19.09 -20.12 22.86
CA GLN A 393 -17.67 -20.31 22.55
C GLN A 393 -17.13 -19.37 21.45
N LEU A 394 -18.03 -18.77 20.68
CA LEU A 394 -17.76 -17.80 19.61
C LEU A 394 -18.02 -16.37 20.11
N ALA A 395 -19.24 -16.12 20.59
CA ALA A 395 -19.70 -14.80 21.00
C ALA A 395 -20.57 -14.84 22.27
N ASP A 396 -20.24 -14.00 23.24
CA ASP A 396 -21.13 -13.69 24.37
C ASP A 396 -21.90 -12.40 24.07
N PHE A 397 -23.22 -12.51 24.08
CA PHE A 397 -24.15 -11.42 23.84
C PHE A 397 -24.70 -10.92 25.17
N ASP A 398 -24.62 -9.63 25.47
CA ASP A 398 -25.33 -9.03 26.62
C ASP A 398 -26.83 -9.39 26.57
N PRO A 399 -27.52 -9.61 27.71
CA PRO A 399 -28.95 -9.90 27.75
C PRO A 399 -29.83 -8.96 26.90
N LYS A 400 -29.45 -7.69 26.72
CA LYS A 400 -30.13 -6.72 25.87
C LYS A 400 -30.14 -7.10 24.38
N TYR A 401 -29.13 -7.85 23.89
CA TYR A 401 -29.07 -8.34 22.52
C TYR A 401 -29.77 -9.69 22.28
N ARG A 402 -30.27 -10.34 23.33
CA ARG A 402 -30.81 -11.71 23.24
C ARG A 402 -32.26 -11.75 22.74
N GLY A 403 -32.58 -11.09 21.62
CA GLY A 403 -33.96 -10.92 21.12
C GLY A 403 -34.60 -12.16 20.49
N LEU A 404 -33.81 -13.14 20.04
CA LEU A 404 -34.36 -14.41 19.55
C LEU A 404 -34.94 -15.22 20.73
N SER A 405 -36.26 -15.42 20.68
CA SER A 405 -37.05 -16.11 21.71
C SER A 405 -37.16 -17.61 21.46
N ALA A 406 -37.21 -18.01 20.19
CA ALA A 406 -37.04 -19.39 19.74
C ALA A 406 -36.44 -19.39 18.33
N VAL A 407 -35.70 -20.44 17.97
CA VAL A 407 -35.21 -20.69 16.60
C VAL A 407 -35.53 -22.13 16.24
N THR A 408 -36.17 -22.33 15.10
CA THR A 408 -36.26 -23.64 14.44
C THR A 408 -35.22 -23.64 13.32
N LEU A 409 -34.35 -24.65 13.23
CA LEU A 409 -33.34 -24.79 12.17
C LEU A 409 -33.33 -26.22 11.62
N ASN A 410 -32.98 -26.37 10.35
CA ASN A 410 -32.68 -27.66 9.73
C ASN A 410 -31.19 -27.70 9.36
N ASN A 411 -30.49 -28.72 9.85
CA ASN A 411 -29.05 -28.85 9.65
C ASN A 411 -28.66 -29.20 8.20
N ASP A 412 -29.50 -29.97 7.48
CA ASP A 412 -29.22 -30.47 6.12
C ASP A 412 -29.37 -29.36 5.05
N THR A 413 -30.35 -28.46 5.24
CA THR A 413 -30.76 -27.47 4.22
C THR A 413 -30.30 -26.05 4.51
N PHE A 414 -29.66 -25.82 5.67
CA PHE A 414 -29.26 -24.51 6.18
C PHE A 414 -30.41 -23.47 6.16
N GLU A 415 -31.63 -23.95 6.44
CA GLU A 415 -32.83 -23.12 6.63
C GLU A 415 -33.13 -22.92 8.12
N ALA A 416 -33.46 -21.69 8.50
CA ALA A 416 -33.92 -21.37 9.85
C ALA A 416 -35.11 -20.40 9.87
N ALA A 417 -35.93 -20.52 10.90
CA ALA A 417 -37.04 -19.64 11.22
C ALA A 417 -36.96 -19.20 12.69
N GLY A 418 -36.74 -17.92 12.92
CA GLY A 418 -36.65 -17.28 14.23
C GLY A 418 -37.96 -16.63 14.67
N MET A 419 -38.24 -16.69 15.96
CA MET A 419 -39.26 -15.86 16.62
C MET A 419 -38.54 -14.82 17.48
N VAL A 420 -38.74 -13.55 17.19
CA VAL A 420 -38.05 -12.41 17.80
C VAL A 420 -39.03 -11.65 18.71
N SER A 421 -38.60 -11.33 19.92
CA SER A 421 -39.38 -10.50 20.84
C SER A 421 -38.46 -9.58 21.64
N PHE A 422 -38.81 -8.29 21.66
CA PHE A 422 -38.02 -7.26 22.32
C PHE A 422 -38.34 -7.11 23.83
N LYS A 423 -39.33 -7.87 24.33
CA LYS A 423 -39.77 -7.86 25.72
C LYS A 423 -38.67 -8.35 26.65
N GLY A 424 -38.25 -7.45 27.55
CA GLY A 424 -37.16 -7.69 28.49
C GLY A 424 -35.74 -7.41 27.94
N LEU A 425 -35.60 -6.84 26.74
CA LEU A 425 -34.32 -6.32 26.25
C LEU A 425 -33.95 -4.93 26.82
N GLY A 426 -34.89 -4.30 27.53
CA GLY A 426 -34.71 -3.00 28.18
C GLY A 426 -35.10 -1.82 27.29
N ASP A 427 -36.20 -1.16 27.63
CA ASP A 427 -36.55 0.16 27.10
C ASP A 427 -35.88 1.26 27.91
N ASN A 428 -35.13 2.12 27.22
CA ASN A 428 -34.83 3.51 27.61
C ASN A 428 -34.53 3.77 29.10
N ASP A 429 -33.50 3.12 29.64
CA ASP A 429 -32.85 3.51 30.90
C ASP A 429 -32.44 5.01 30.84
N GLY A 430 -33.26 5.91 31.39
CA GLY A 430 -32.89 7.32 31.60
C GLY A 430 -33.17 8.30 30.45
N GLY A 431 -33.81 7.89 29.35
CA GLY A 431 -34.31 8.81 28.31
C GLY A 431 -33.47 8.93 27.03
N SER A 432 -32.71 7.90 26.68
CA SER A 432 -32.03 7.79 25.38
C SER A 432 -33.02 7.70 24.22
N ALA A 433 -32.79 8.48 23.15
CA ALA A 433 -33.69 8.61 22.00
C ALA A 433 -33.13 7.96 20.73
N TRP A 434 -33.21 6.63 20.64
CA TRP A 434 -32.87 5.84 19.44
C TRP A 434 -33.95 5.99 18.35
N PHE A 435 -33.60 5.79 17.07
CA PHE A 435 -34.57 5.73 15.97
C PHE A 435 -35.25 4.35 15.90
N SER A 436 -34.46 3.28 16.00
CA SER A 436 -34.86 1.89 16.20
C SER A 436 -33.71 1.17 16.88
N ASN A 437 -33.89 0.86 18.17
CA ASN A 437 -32.87 0.30 19.07
C ASN A 437 -31.95 -0.73 18.34
N PRO A 438 -30.62 -0.54 18.33
CA PRO A 438 -29.69 -1.43 17.64
C PRO A 438 -29.82 -2.91 17.99
N ALA A 439 -30.28 -3.23 19.21
CA ALA A 439 -30.56 -4.62 19.62
C ALA A 439 -31.80 -5.22 18.96
N TYR A 440 -32.78 -4.41 18.56
CA TYR A 440 -33.96 -4.88 17.84
C TYR A 440 -33.61 -5.16 16.37
N LEU A 441 -32.86 -4.26 15.75
CA LEU A 441 -32.31 -4.41 14.40
C LEU A 441 -31.42 -5.65 14.31
N ASP A 442 -30.51 -5.83 15.27
CA ASP A 442 -29.63 -6.99 15.33
C ASP A 442 -30.42 -8.29 15.55
N ALA A 443 -31.36 -8.32 16.50
CA ALA A 443 -32.16 -9.51 16.78
C ALA A 443 -33.03 -9.98 15.60
N VAL A 444 -33.42 -9.11 14.66
CA VAL A 444 -34.10 -9.54 13.42
C VAL A 444 -33.13 -10.00 12.33
N SER A 445 -31.85 -9.59 12.35
CA SER A 445 -30.81 -10.02 11.39
C SER A 445 -29.96 -11.21 11.86
N GLN A 446 -29.85 -11.45 13.18
CA GLN A 446 -29.00 -12.46 13.82
C GLN A 446 -29.17 -13.89 13.26
N LEU A 447 -30.35 -14.22 12.70
CA LEU A 447 -30.74 -15.57 12.32
C LEU A 447 -29.78 -16.25 11.33
N GLY A 448 -29.18 -15.49 10.39
CA GLY A 448 -28.17 -16.01 9.47
C GLY A 448 -26.92 -16.52 10.19
N GLY A 449 -26.41 -15.75 11.16
CA GLY A 449 -25.28 -16.16 11.98
C GLY A 449 -25.57 -17.40 12.84
N PHE A 450 -26.83 -17.57 13.28
CA PHE A 450 -27.26 -18.73 14.04
C PHE A 450 -27.42 -20.00 13.19
N VAL A 451 -27.98 -19.92 11.97
CA VAL A 451 -28.15 -21.13 11.14
C VAL A 451 -26.82 -21.72 10.67
N MET A 452 -25.76 -20.92 10.61
CA MET A 452 -24.40 -21.42 10.40
C MET A 452 -23.77 -21.90 11.73
N ASN A 453 -23.63 -21.04 12.74
CA ASN A 453 -22.85 -21.36 13.94
C ASN A 453 -23.56 -22.25 14.98
N ALA A 454 -24.85 -22.58 14.80
CA ALA A 454 -25.58 -23.52 15.64
C ALA A 454 -26.01 -24.80 14.88
N ASN A 455 -25.47 -25.01 13.67
CA ASN A 455 -25.65 -26.25 12.90
C ASN A 455 -24.78 -27.38 13.49
N GLU A 456 -25.33 -28.59 13.59
CA GLU A 456 -24.62 -29.78 14.10
C GLU A 456 -23.40 -30.18 13.24
N GLY A 457 -23.39 -29.82 11.95
CA GLY A 457 -22.27 -30.04 11.04
C GLY A 457 -21.06 -29.11 11.24
N VAL A 458 -21.17 -28.09 12.10
CA VAL A 458 -20.12 -27.06 12.29
C VAL A 458 -19.36 -27.27 13.60
N ASP A 459 -18.08 -27.64 13.49
CA ASP A 459 -17.18 -27.79 14.63
C ASP A 459 -16.63 -26.44 15.09
N LEU A 460 -17.30 -25.83 16.08
CA LEU A 460 -16.91 -24.56 16.71
C LEU A 460 -15.57 -24.59 17.45
N GLU A 461 -14.85 -25.72 17.54
CA GLU A 461 -13.44 -25.74 17.96
C GLU A 461 -12.46 -25.58 16.78
N LYS A 462 -12.91 -25.80 15.54
CA LYS A 462 -12.10 -25.66 14.32
C LYS A 462 -12.46 -24.42 13.49
N GLU A 463 -13.73 -24.23 13.17
CA GLU A 463 -14.20 -23.24 12.19
C GLU A 463 -15.41 -22.47 12.75
N ILE A 464 -15.50 -21.18 12.43
CA ILE A 464 -16.58 -20.28 12.83
C ILE A 464 -17.04 -19.45 11.63
N PHE A 465 -18.33 -19.13 11.56
CA PHE A 465 -18.88 -18.33 10.47
C PHE A 465 -19.05 -16.87 10.90
N VAL A 466 -18.20 -16.01 10.36
CA VAL A 466 -18.14 -14.57 10.68
C VAL A 466 -18.90 -13.78 9.63
N ASN A 467 -19.74 -12.83 10.07
CA ASN A 467 -20.52 -11.99 9.17
C ASN A 467 -19.59 -10.99 8.45
N HIS A 468 -19.51 -11.10 7.13
CA HIS A 468 -18.66 -10.29 6.25
C HIS A 468 -19.41 -9.09 5.64
N GLY A 469 -20.73 -8.99 5.84
CA GLY A 469 -21.55 -7.85 5.41
C GLY A 469 -22.94 -8.24 4.93
N TRP A 470 -23.63 -7.27 4.32
CA TRP A 470 -24.88 -7.48 3.58
C TRP A 470 -24.99 -6.54 2.38
N GLU A 471 -25.70 -6.95 1.33
CA GLU A 471 -25.90 -6.14 0.12
C GLU A 471 -26.93 -5.03 0.35
N SER A 472 -28.06 -5.33 1.01
CA SER A 472 -29.07 -4.31 1.32
C SER A 472 -29.90 -4.60 2.57
N MET A 473 -30.15 -3.57 3.40
CA MET A 473 -31.13 -3.62 4.49
C MET A 473 -32.35 -2.76 4.15
N LYS A 474 -33.54 -3.36 4.13
CA LYS A 474 -34.80 -2.77 3.70
C LYS A 474 -35.82 -2.86 4.84
N LEU A 475 -36.08 -1.76 5.54
CA LEU A 475 -37.18 -1.68 6.51
C LEU A 475 -38.43 -1.11 5.82
N LEU A 476 -39.55 -1.83 5.93
CA LEU A 476 -40.84 -1.50 5.30
C LEU A 476 -41.89 -1.04 6.31
N VAL A 477 -41.43 -0.65 7.50
CA VAL A 477 -42.18 -0.03 8.61
C VAL A 477 -41.41 1.20 9.10
N PRO A 478 -42.06 2.23 9.68
CA PRO A 478 -41.36 3.43 10.14
C PRO A 478 -40.37 3.17 11.29
N ARG A 479 -40.70 2.23 12.18
CA ARG A 479 -39.89 1.74 13.31
C ARG A 479 -40.29 0.30 13.62
N LEU A 480 -39.42 -0.45 14.31
CA LEU A 480 -39.79 -1.69 14.98
C LEU A 480 -40.50 -1.38 16.31
N ASP A 481 -41.55 -2.13 16.62
CA ASP A 481 -42.40 -1.92 17.80
C ASP A 481 -41.98 -2.89 18.94
N PRO A 482 -41.67 -2.41 20.16
CA PRO A 482 -41.20 -3.26 21.26
C PRO A 482 -42.24 -4.27 21.76
N ASP A 483 -43.54 -4.01 21.53
CA ASP A 483 -44.63 -4.86 22.00
C ASP A 483 -45.02 -5.97 21.01
N VAL A 484 -44.68 -5.81 19.73
CA VAL A 484 -44.96 -6.77 18.65
C VAL A 484 -43.97 -7.95 18.68
N THR A 485 -44.47 -9.15 18.34
CA THR A 485 -43.61 -10.31 18.08
C THR A 485 -43.35 -10.43 16.58
N TYR A 486 -42.09 -10.55 16.20
CA TYR A 486 -41.65 -10.65 14.80
C TYR A 486 -41.18 -12.07 14.48
N TYR A 487 -41.25 -12.44 13.20
CA TYR A 487 -40.79 -13.72 12.70
C TYR A 487 -39.76 -13.50 11.60
N SER A 488 -38.55 -14.04 11.77
CA SER A 488 -37.50 -14.01 10.75
C SER A 488 -37.37 -15.39 10.09
N TYR A 489 -37.00 -15.40 8.82
CA TYR A 489 -36.65 -16.60 8.06
C TYR A 489 -35.37 -16.35 7.28
N VAL A 490 -34.53 -17.37 7.15
CA VAL A 490 -33.32 -17.34 6.30
C VAL A 490 -33.09 -18.71 5.69
N LYS A 491 -32.53 -18.72 4.48
CA LYS A 491 -31.78 -19.86 3.93
C LYS A 491 -30.38 -19.37 3.61
N MET A 492 -29.36 -20.06 4.10
CA MET A 492 -27.99 -19.86 3.63
C MET A 492 -27.69 -20.85 2.49
N ALA A 493 -26.93 -20.41 1.51
CA ALA A 493 -26.39 -21.22 0.43
C ALA A 493 -24.88 -21.02 0.34
N GLU A 494 -24.14 -22.10 0.09
CA GLU A 494 -22.69 -22.03 -0.13
C GLU A 494 -22.41 -21.42 -1.51
N GLY A 495 -21.62 -20.35 -1.53
CA GLY A 495 -21.04 -19.77 -2.74
C GLY A 495 -19.56 -20.15 -2.89
N GLU A 496 -18.90 -19.51 -3.84
CA GLU A 496 -17.47 -19.70 -4.11
C GLU A 496 -16.62 -19.40 -2.85
N SER A 497 -15.47 -20.08 -2.73
CA SER A 497 -14.47 -19.85 -1.65
C SER A 497 -15.02 -19.88 -0.21
N LYS A 498 -15.94 -20.81 0.10
CA LYS A 498 -16.64 -20.92 1.41
C LYS A 498 -17.41 -19.65 1.82
N LEU A 499 -17.85 -18.84 0.87
CA LEU A 499 -18.60 -17.61 1.13
C LEU A 499 -20.11 -17.91 1.10
N TRP A 500 -20.72 -18.08 2.27
CA TRP A 500 -22.14 -18.41 2.39
C TRP A 500 -23.00 -17.15 2.29
N THR A 501 -24.06 -17.20 1.48
CA THR A 501 -24.96 -16.05 1.25
C THR A 501 -26.42 -16.40 1.51
N GLY A 502 -27.23 -15.43 1.94
CA GLY A 502 -28.66 -15.64 2.20
C GLY A 502 -29.45 -14.37 2.51
N ASP A 503 -30.75 -14.40 2.25
CA ASP A 503 -31.68 -13.31 2.58
C ASP A 503 -32.39 -13.59 3.92
N VAL A 504 -32.26 -12.67 4.88
CA VAL A 504 -33.02 -12.70 6.14
C VAL A 504 -34.30 -11.88 5.98
N ILE A 505 -35.43 -12.57 5.87
CA ILE A 505 -36.75 -11.98 5.59
C ILE A 505 -37.57 -11.92 6.88
N VAL A 506 -38.15 -10.75 7.20
CA VAL A 506 -38.76 -10.43 8.50
C VAL A 506 -40.24 -10.08 8.34
N PHE A 507 -41.09 -10.68 9.16
CA PHE A 507 -42.54 -10.52 9.19
C PHE A 507 -43.04 -10.11 10.58
N ASP A 508 -44.22 -9.49 10.66
CA ASP A 508 -44.95 -9.25 11.91
C ASP A 508 -45.84 -10.45 12.33
N GLU A 509 -46.56 -10.30 13.44
CA GLU A 509 -47.54 -11.28 13.94
C GLU A 509 -48.72 -11.55 13.01
N SER A 510 -48.98 -10.68 12.03
CA SER A 510 -49.96 -10.88 10.96
C SER A 510 -49.35 -11.52 9.71
N TYR A 511 -48.07 -11.96 9.78
CA TYR A 511 -47.26 -12.45 8.67
C TYR A 511 -47.11 -11.46 7.50
N THR A 512 -47.26 -10.16 7.76
CA THR A 512 -47.00 -9.10 6.78
C THR A 512 -45.50 -8.79 6.73
N LEU A 513 -44.96 -8.56 5.53
CA LEU A 513 -43.53 -8.25 5.35
C LEU A 513 -43.15 -6.91 6.03
N VAL A 514 -42.25 -7.00 7.00
CA VAL A 514 -41.72 -5.89 7.81
C VAL A 514 -40.38 -5.40 7.28
N GLY A 515 -39.53 -6.31 6.80
CA GLY A 515 -38.24 -5.95 6.22
C GLY A 515 -37.45 -7.14 5.69
N VAL A 516 -36.33 -6.85 5.02
CA VAL A 516 -35.36 -7.83 4.52
C VAL A 516 -33.94 -7.32 4.70
N VAL A 517 -33.04 -8.18 5.16
CA VAL A 517 -31.59 -8.01 5.02
C VAL A 517 -31.15 -8.97 3.91
N GLY A 518 -30.90 -8.42 2.71
CA GLY A 518 -30.60 -9.18 1.50
C GLY A 518 -29.10 -9.33 1.29
N GLY A 519 -28.70 -10.50 0.79
CA GLY A 519 -27.30 -10.85 0.55
C GLY A 519 -26.45 -10.80 1.82
N VAL A 520 -26.94 -11.33 2.94
CA VAL A 520 -26.16 -11.50 4.18
C VAL A 520 -25.05 -12.51 3.92
N THR A 521 -23.81 -12.10 4.15
CA THR A 521 -22.61 -12.87 3.79
C THR A 521 -21.90 -13.37 5.03
N LEU A 522 -21.63 -14.68 5.09
CA LEU A 522 -20.99 -15.38 6.21
C LEU A 522 -19.82 -16.20 5.68
N GLN A 523 -18.61 -15.90 6.15
CA GLN A 523 -17.39 -16.59 5.74
C GLN A 523 -16.97 -17.60 6.81
N GLY A 524 -16.65 -18.83 6.40
CA GLY A 524 -15.98 -19.82 7.26
C GLY A 524 -14.54 -19.39 7.54
N VAL A 525 -14.21 -19.21 8.82
CA VAL A 525 -12.88 -18.75 9.28
C VAL A 525 -12.35 -19.73 10.35
N PRO A 526 -11.11 -20.22 10.23
CA PRO A 526 -10.48 -21.04 11.27
C PRO A 526 -10.42 -20.31 12.62
N LYS A 527 -10.87 -20.98 13.69
CA LYS A 527 -10.97 -20.42 15.05
C LYS A 527 -9.65 -19.80 15.54
N ARG A 528 -8.52 -20.46 15.26
CA ARG A 528 -7.16 -19.98 15.59
C ARG A 528 -6.84 -18.66 14.87
N LEU A 529 -7.18 -18.54 13.59
CA LEU A 529 -6.94 -17.32 12.80
C LEU A 529 -7.75 -16.14 13.35
N MET A 530 -9.03 -16.33 13.67
CA MET A 530 -9.83 -15.26 14.25
C MET A 530 -9.34 -14.85 15.65
N GLN A 531 -8.92 -15.82 16.48
CA GLN A 531 -8.27 -15.53 17.77
C GLN A 531 -6.97 -14.73 17.59
N TYR A 532 -6.15 -15.04 16.58
CA TYR A 532 -4.95 -14.27 16.26
C TYR A 532 -5.29 -12.83 15.83
N ILE A 533 -6.24 -12.64 14.91
CA ILE A 533 -6.68 -11.33 14.41
C ILE A 533 -7.18 -10.45 15.57
N VAL A 534 -8.11 -10.97 16.36
CA VAL A 534 -8.72 -10.26 17.50
C VAL A 534 -7.68 -9.87 18.56
N ASN A 535 -6.79 -10.79 18.94
CA ASN A 535 -5.76 -10.51 19.94
C ASN A 535 -4.66 -9.57 19.42
N SER A 536 -4.34 -9.62 18.12
CA SER A 536 -3.35 -8.73 17.50
C SER A 536 -3.87 -7.31 17.33
N ALA A 537 -5.16 -7.13 17.00
CA ALA A 537 -5.82 -5.82 17.04
C ALA A 537 -5.80 -5.24 18.46
N ASN A 538 -6.16 -6.05 19.47
CA ASN A 538 -6.19 -5.60 20.87
C ASN A 538 -4.79 -5.25 21.42
N LYS A 539 -3.73 -5.94 20.97
CA LYS A 539 -2.33 -5.56 21.23
C LYS A 539 -1.93 -4.20 20.63
N LYS A 540 -2.45 -3.82 19.45
CA LYS A 540 -2.20 -2.50 18.86
C LYS A 540 -2.87 -1.38 19.67
N VAL A 541 -4.09 -1.59 20.15
CA VAL A 541 -4.85 -0.60 20.94
C VAL A 541 -4.28 -0.39 22.35
N SER A 542 -3.69 -1.43 22.96
CA SER A 542 -3.15 -1.38 24.33
C SER A 542 -1.71 -0.84 24.44
N GLY A 543 -1.08 -0.44 23.34
CA GLY A 543 0.30 0.05 23.27
C GLY A 543 0.54 1.46 23.83
N GLY A 544 0.23 1.72 25.11
CA GLY A 544 0.43 3.06 25.69
C GLY A 544 0.35 3.23 27.21
N VAL A 545 -0.12 2.24 27.99
CA VAL A 545 -0.23 2.38 29.46
C VAL A 545 0.53 1.26 30.17
N SER A 546 1.66 1.61 30.80
CA SER A 546 2.28 0.75 31.81
C SER A 546 1.35 0.66 33.01
N ALA A 547 0.94 -0.55 33.39
CA ALA A 547 0.10 -0.79 34.55
C ALA A 547 0.89 -0.55 35.85
N ALA A 548 0.99 0.71 36.26
CA ALA A 548 1.56 1.10 37.55
C ALA A 548 0.72 0.47 38.68
N ALA A 549 1.29 -0.55 39.33
CA ALA A 549 0.62 -1.28 40.39
C ALA A 549 0.36 -0.35 41.60
N ALA A 550 -0.90 0.06 41.78
CA ALA A 550 -1.30 0.88 42.91
C ALA A 550 -1.18 0.08 44.22
N ASP A 551 -0.46 0.63 45.19
CA ASP A 551 -0.13 -0.06 46.44
C ASP A 551 -1.36 -0.22 47.35
N GLN A 552 -1.66 -1.47 47.72
CA GLN A 552 -2.50 -1.81 48.88
C GLN A 552 -1.89 -2.98 49.68
N ARG A 553 -0.72 -2.77 50.27
CA ARG A 553 -0.22 -3.65 51.34
C ARG A 553 -0.93 -3.42 52.67
N GLY A 554 -1.84 -4.35 53.02
CA GLY A 554 -2.12 -4.65 54.43
C GLY A 554 -0.86 -5.21 55.14
N PRO A 555 -0.75 -5.08 56.47
CA PRO A 555 0.47 -5.41 57.20
C PRO A 555 0.75 -6.92 57.28
N ALA A 556 2.04 -7.29 57.21
CA ALA A 556 2.50 -8.68 57.16
C ALA A 556 2.66 -9.33 58.56
N GLN A 557 2.64 -10.67 58.58
CA GLN A 557 3.18 -11.49 59.68
C GLN A 557 4.48 -12.22 59.24
N PRO A 558 5.41 -12.54 60.15
CA PRO A 558 6.74 -13.08 59.79
C PRO A 558 6.74 -14.62 59.56
N PRO A 559 7.77 -15.16 58.86
CA PRO A 559 7.84 -16.57 58.47
C PRO A 559 8.54 -17.49 59.50
N LEU A 560 8.37 -18.80 59.33
CA LEU A 560 9.17 -19.87 59.97
C LEU A 560 9.61 -20.94 58.94
N PRO A 561 10.67 -21.74 59.21
CA PRO A 561 11.51 -22.33 58.13
C PRO A 561 11.39 -23.85 57.91
N SER A 562 11.99 -24.31 56.81
CA SER A 562 12.06 -25.70 56.33
C SER A 562 13.07 -26.61 57.09
N PRO A 563 12.87 -27.95 57.02
CA PRO A 563 13.97 -28.91 56.90
C PRO A 563 13.78 -29.90 55.71
N THR A 564 14.72 -30.28 54.83
CA THR A 564 16.11 -30.86 54.87
C THR A 564 16.16 -32.41 54.83
N LEU A 565 17.17 -33.00 54.13
CA LEU A 565 17.58 -34.44 54.04
C LEU A 565 16.77 -35.30 53.02
N ALA A 566 17.28 -36.38 52.36
CA ALA A 566 18.56 -37.15 52.34
C ALA A 566 18.58 -38.11 51.09
N ARG A 567 19.63 -38.83 50.63
CA ARG A 567 21.13 -38.86 50.77
C ARG A 567 21.75 -39.87 49.75
N HIS A 568 22.98 -39.59 49.26
CA HIS A 568 24.07 -40.55 48.86
C HIS A 568 23.97 -41.45 47.60
N VAL A 569 25.05 -42.09 47.07
CA VAL A 569 26.47 -41.67 46.76
C VAL A 569 27.30 -42.80 46.06
N ASN A 570 28.10 -42.45 45.03
CA ASN A 570 29.28 -43.15 44.43
C ASN A 570 29.12 -44.62 43.90
N VAL A 571 30.06 -45.31 43.21
CA VAL A 571 31.54 -45.20 42.96
C VAL A 571 31.92 -45.67 41.52
N ALA A 572 33.11 -45.29 41.01
CA ALA A 572 33.76 -45.74 39.76
C ALA A 572 34.34 -47.19 39.82
N SER A 573 35.05 -47.82 38.86
CA SER A 573 35.81 -47.45 37.63
C SER A 573 35.95 -48.71 36.69
N THR A 574 36.74 -48.92 35.61
CA THR A 574 38.02 -48.37 35.07
C THR A 574 38.27 -48.72 33.57
N ALA A 575 39.41 -48.26 33.01
CA ALA A 575 40.12 -48.55 31.73
C ALA A 575 40.33 -50.03 31.29
N ILE A 576 40.80 -50.44 30.07
CA ILE A 576 41.06 -49.86 28.70
C ILE A 576 41.32 -51.06 27.73
N VAL A 577 40.90 -51.00 26.44
CA VAL A 577 41.65 -51.46 25.21
C VAL A 577 40.90 -51.06 23.91
N ASP A 578 41.63 -50.96 22.79
CA ASP A 578 41.18 -50.38 21.50
C ASP A 578 40.43 -51.32 20.52
N ALA A 579 39.56 -50.72 19.70
CA ALA A 579 39.32 -51.09 18.29
C ALA A 579 38.72 -49.88 17.51
N ALA A 580 39.00 -49.77 16.21
CA ALA A 580 38.72 -48.55 15.44
C ALA A 580 37.32 -48.49 14.78
N SER A 581 36.76 -47.28 14.69
CA SER A 581 35.88 -46.79 13.60
C SER A 581 35.73 -45.26 13.67
N GLN A 582 35.55 -44.61 12.51
CA GLN A 582 35.40 -43.15 12.37
C GLN A 582 33.92 -42.70 12.50
N PRO A 583 33.63 -41.41 12.77
CA PRO A 583 32.36 -40.99 13.34
C PRO A 583 31.24 -40.73 12.31
N ALA A 584 30.05 -41.26 12.58
CA ALA A 584 28.80 -40.93 11.88
C ALA A 584 27.98 -39.88 12.66
N ALA A 585 28.62 -38.78 13.08
CA ALA A 585 28.05 -37.79 14.01
C ALA A 585 27.62 -36.47 13.34
N GLU A 586 28.24 -36.08 12.24
CA GLU A 586 28.04 -34.75 11.63
C GLU A 586 26.73 -34.67 10.82
N THR A 587 26.35 -35.75 10.15
CA THR A 587 25.17 -35.85 9.26
C THR A 587 23.82 -35.64 9.96
N ARG A 588 23.78 -35.66 11.30
CA ARG A 588 22.56 -35.42 12.10
C ARG A 588 22.40 -33.97 12.56
N GLY A 589 23.44 -33.15 12.43
CA GLY A 589 23.36 -31.70 12.65
C GLY A 589 22.88 -30.96 11.42
N GLU A 590 23.39 -31.34 10.23
CA GLU A 590 23.06 -30.69 8.97
C GLU A 590 21.57 -30.79 8.62
N THR A 591 20.93 -31.95 8.82
CA THR A 591 19.51 -32.14 8.51
C THR A 591 18.58 -31.35 9.42
N ALA A 592 18.91 -31.22 10.72
CA ALA A 592 18.16 -30.39 11.65
C ALA A 592 18.26 -28.90 11.26
N ASN A 593 19.48 -28.42 10.96
CA ASN A 593 19.73 -27.03 10.56
C ASN A 593 19.09 -26.69 9.20
N THR A 594 19.03 -27.67 8.29
CA THR A 594 18.31 -27.61 7.01
C THR A 594 16.80 -27.43 7.24
N TRP A 595 16.20 -28.21 8.14
CA TRP A 595 14.79 -28.09 8.46
C TRP A 595 14.45 -26.76 9.16
N GLU A 596 15.28 -26.31 10.10
CA GLU A 596 15.08 -25.05 10.80
C GLU A 596 15.19 -23.83 9.85
N THR A 597 16.00 -23.95 8.79
CA THR A 597 16.05 -22.97 7.69
C THR A 597 14.82 -23.07 6.77
N ALA A 598 14.34 -24.27 6.44
CA ALA A 598 13.09 -24.46 5.70
C ALA A 598 11.87 -23.86 6.43
N LEU A 599 11.77 -24.06 7.75
CA LEU A 599 10.79 -23.41 8.62
C LEU A 599 10.95 -21.88 8.65
N THR A 600 12.18 -21.36 8.49
CA THR A 600 12.41 -19.91 8.39
C THR A 600 11.82 -19.35 7.10
N ILE A 601 12.06 -20.03 5.97
CA ILE A 601 11.51 -19.64 4.66
C ILE A 601 9.98 -19.68 4.68
N LEU A 602 9.39 -20.78 5.18
CA LEU A 602 7.94 -20.90 5.34
C LEU A 602 7.35 -19.80 6.25
N SER A 603 8.04 -19.49 7.36
CA SER A 603 7.62 -18.46 8.33
C SER A 603 7.66 -17.05 7.74
N GLU A 604 8.72 -16.70 7.03
CA GLU A 604 8.88 -15.37 6.44
C GLU A 604 7.93 -15.12 5.27
N GLU A 605 7.70 -16.12 4.39
CA GLU A 605 6.83 -15.96 3.23
C GLU A 605 5.33 -16.01 3.58
N SER A 606 4.92 -16.86 4.54
CA SER A 606 3.53 -16.87 5.04
C SER A 606 3.22 -15.78 6.07
N GLY A 607 4.25 -15.19 6.70
CA GLY A 607 4.10 -14.22 7.79
C GLY A 607 3.68 -14.82 9.13
N ILE A 608 3.81 -16.14 9.29
CA ILE A 608 3.40 -16.93 10.47
C ILE A 608 4.65 -17.29 11.30
N ASP A 609 4.55 -17.30 12.63
CA ASP A 609 5.71 -17.60 13.50
C ASP A 609 6.16 -19.06 13.35
N LYS A 610 7.48 -19.29 13.41
CA LYS A 610 8.09 -20.64 13.38
C LYS A 610 7.49 -21.59 14.41
N ALA A 611 7.02 -21.08 15.56
CA ALA A 611 6.40 -21.88 16.61
C ALA A 611 5.01 -22.43 16.22
N ASP A 612 4.32 -21.80 15.27
CA ASP A 612 2.97 -22.17 14.83
C ASP A 612 2.96 -23.06 13.56
N LEU A 613 4.12 -23.24 12.91
CA LEU A 613 4.32 -24.12 11.74
C LEU A 613 4.48 -25.60 12.13
N ALA A 614 3.44 -26.17 12.75
CA ALA A 614 3.42 -27.59 13.09
C ALA A 614 3.26 -28.50 11.86
N GLU A 615 3.77 -29.73 11.94
CA GLU A 615 3.84 -30.68 10.82
C GLU A 615 2.47 -31.11 10.28
N ASP A 616 1.39 -30.96 11.06
CA ASP A 616 0.00 -31.25 10.67
C ASP A 616 -0.73 -30.08 9.99
N VAL A 617 -0.12 -28.89 9.89
CA VAL A 617 -0.75 -27.70 9.28
C VAL A 617 -0.70 -27.79 7.76
N ALA A 618 -1.85 -27.59 7.11
CA ALA A 618 -1.95 -27.58 5.66
C ALA A 618 -1.34 -26.31 5.05
N LEU A 619 -0.64 -26.44 3.92
CA LEU A 619 0.04 -25.31 3.25
C LEU A 619 -0.96 -24.25 2.76
N ALA A 620 -2.14 -24.69 2.31
CA ALA A 620 -3.24 -23.80 1.94
C ALA A 620 -3.77 -22.97 3.13
N ASP A 621 -3.81 -23.54 4.34
CA ASP A 621 -4.25 -22.83 5.56
C ASP A 621 -3.22 -21.78 6.02
N LEU A 622 -1.96 -21.89 5.59
CA LEU A 622 -0.92 -20.87 5.77
C LEU A 622 -1.01 -19.73 4.74
N GLY A 623 -1.99 -19.76 3.83
CA GLY A 623 -2.09 -18.81 2.71
C GLY A 623 -1.03 -19.03 1.61
N ILE A 624 -0.39 -20.21 1.58
CA ILE A 624 0.59 -20.54 0.53
C ILE A 624 -0.16 -20.98 -0.73
N ASP A 625 -0.60 -19.97 -1.49
CA ASP A 625 -1.25 -20.13 -2.79
C ASP A 625 -0.25 -20.61 -3.89
N SER A 626 -0.74 -20.80 -5.12
CA SER A 626 0.07 -21.27 -6.24
C SER A 626 1.20 -20.30 -6.66
N LEU A 627 1.14 -19.02 -6.27
CA LEU A 627 2.19 -18.03 -6.52
C LEU A 627 3.20 -18.02 -5.35
N LEU A 628 2.74 -18.05 -4.11
CA LEU A 628 3.60 -18.10 -2.92
C LEU A 628 4.33 -19.45 -2.81
N SER A 629 3.73 -20.54 -3.30
CA SER A 629 4.38 -21.84 -3.49
C SER A 629 5.63 -21.75 -4.36
N LEU A 630 5.59 -20.96 -5.45
CA LEU A 630 6.75 -20.73 -6.32
C LEU A 630 7.84 -19.91 -5.62
N VAL A 631 7.46 -18.94 -4.78
CA VAL A 631 8.40 -18.16 -3.94
C VAL A 631 9.11 -19.07 -2.93
N VAL A 632 8.34 -19.91 -2.22
CA VAL A 632 8.85 -20.87 -1.23
C VAL A 632 9.75 -21.93 -1.89
N CYS A 633 9.34 -22.51 -3.02
CA CYS A 633 10.18 -23.41 -3.82
C CYS A 633 11.50 -22.73 -4.24
N GLY A 634 11.43 -21.49 -4.73
CA GLY A 634 12.60 -20.71 -5.11
C GLY A 634 13.56 -20.49 -3.95
N ARG A 635 13.06 -20.06 -2.78
CA ARG A 635 13.89 -19.84 -1.58
C ARG A 635 14.48 -21.14 -1.02
N ILE A 636 13.74 -22.25 -1.03
CA ILE A 636 14.26 -23.58 -0.63
C ILE A 636 15.37 -24.04 -1.59
N ARG A 637 15.19 -23.85 -2.90
CA ARG A 637 16.23 -24.11 -3.92
C ARG A 637 17.46 -23.23 -3.73
N ASP A 638 17.29 -21.98 -3.33
CA ASP A 638 18.35 -20.98 -3.18
C ASP A 638 19.18 -21.15 -1.91
N GLU A 639 18.52 -21.31 -0.77
CA GLU A 639 19.14 -21.30 0.57
C GLU A 639 19.62 -22.71 0.97
N LEU A 640 18.84 -23.75 0.63
CA LEU A 640 19.15 -25.13 1.00
C LEU A 640 19.83 -25.93 -0.11
N ASP A 641 19.75 -25.50 -1.37
CA ASP A 641 20.14 -26.27 -2.56
C ASP A 641 19.26 -27.51 -2.80
N ILE A 642 18.02 -27.52 -2.30
CA ILE A 642 17.09 -28.64 -2.49
C ILE A 642 16.15 -28.34 -3.65
N ASP A 643 16.15 -29.19 -4.69
CA ASP A 643 15.23 -29.03 -5.82
C ASP A 643 13.89 -29.67 -5.52
N LEU A 644 12.88 -28.83 -5.25
CA LEU A 644 11.48 -29.21 -5.24
C LEU A 644 10.85 -28.81 -6.59
N PRO A 645 10.29 -29.76 -7.36
CA PRO A 645 9.48 -29.43 -8.53
C PRO A 645 8.34 -28.48 -8.16
N GLU A 646 7.92 -27.62 -9.09
CA GLU A 646 6.88 -26.61 -8.82
C GLU A 646 5.51 -27.25 -8.52
N THR A 647 5.24 -28.42 -9.09
CA THR A 647 4.10 -29.27 -8.74
C THR A 647 4.21 -29.90 -7.34
N ALA A 648 5.41 -30.05 -6.78
CA ALA A 648 5.59 -30.82 -5.55
C ALA A 648 4.97 -30.10 -4.35
N LEU A 649 5.16 -28.78 -4.21
CA LEU A 649 4.64 -28.01 -3.08
C LEU A 649 3.13 -27.69 -3.17
N PHE A 650 2.51 -27.95 -4.32
CA PHE A 650 1.08 -27.70 -4.59
C PHE A 650 0.25 -28.98 -4.82
N VAL A 651 0.88 -30.10 -5.21
CA VAL A 651 0.22 -31.37 -5.59
C VAL A 651 0.77 -32.59 -4.82
N GLU A 652 2.06 -32.61 -4.45
CA GLU A 652 2.68 -33.75 -3.75
C GLU A 652 2.77 -33.54 -2.22
N CYS A 653 2.83 -32.28 -1.76
CA CYS A 653 2.87 -31.89 -0.37
C CYS A 653 1.57 -31.14 -0.02
N THR A 654 0.87 -31.61 1.00
CA THR A 654 -0.36 -30.98 1.50
C THR A 654 -0.13 -30.20 2.79
N THR A 655 0.87 -30.62 3.57
CA THR A 655 1.20 -30.11 4.91
C THR A 655 2.65 -29.68 5.04
N VAL A 656 2.96 -28.91 6.08
CA VAL A 656 4.33 -28.61 6.52
C VAL A 656 5.13 -29.90 6.79
N GLY A 657 4.48 -30.94 7.30
CA GLY A 657 5.05 -32.27 7.52
C GLY A 657 5.45 -32.98 6.23
N ASP A 658 4.69 -32.83 5.15
CA ASP A 658 5.06 -33.36 3.83
C ASP A 658 6.32 -32.67 3.29
N VAL A 659 6.40 -31.33 3.44
CA VAL A 659 7.59 -30.56 3.07
C VAL A 659 8.81 -31.01 3.90
N LYS A 660 8.64 -31.23 5.21
CA LYS A 660 9.67 -31.81 6.08
C LYS A 660 10.11 -33.19 5.60
N LEU A 661 9.17 -34.09 5.30
CA LEU A 661 9.44 -35.44 4.81
C LEU A 661 10.20 -35.41 3.48
N ARG A 662 9.92 -34.43 2.62
CA ARG A 662 10.55 -34.25 1.31
C ARG A 662 11.94 -33.61 1.38
N ILE A 663 12.21 -32.80 2.40
CA ILE A 663 13.50 -32.15 2.68
C ILE A 663 14.44 -33.06 3.50
N CYS A 664 13.92 -33.80 4.48
CA CYS A 664 14.71 -34.59 5.44
C CYS A 664 14.68 -36.11 5.21
N GLY A 665 13.69 -36.62 4.46
CA GLY A 665 13.41 -38.06 4.34
C GLY A 665 12.51 -38.60 5.46
N PRO A 666 11.94 -39.80 5.29
CA PRO A 666 11.00 -40.39 6.25
C PRO A 666 11.70 -41.03 7.46
N GLU A 667 11.22 -40.70 8.67
CA GLU A 667 11.58 -41.46 9.88
C GLU A 667 10.84 -42.81 9.93
N THR A 668 11.49 -43.85 10.46
CA THR A 668 10.98 -45.23 10.42
C THR A 668 9.89 -45.49 11.45
N ALA A 669 8.64 -45.67 10.99
CA ALA A 669 7.45 -45.83 11.83
C ALA A 669 7.14 -47.27 12.30
N SER A 670 6.20 -47.40 13.26
CA SER A 670 5.48 -48.64 13.64
C SER A 670 4.32 -48.36 14.60
N PRO A 671 3.22 -49.15 14.62
CA PRO A 671 2.48 -49.70 13.48
C PRO A 671 0.93 -49.56 13.62
N VAL A 672 0.18 -49.93 12.57
CA VAL A 672 -1.30 -49.78 12.43
C VAL A 672 -2.12 -50.96 12.99
N PRO A 673 -3.46 -50.85 13.09
CA PRO A 673 -4.37 -51.56 12.16
C PRO A 673 -5.55 -50.67 11.66
N SER A 674 -5.80 -50.48 10.35
CA SER A 674 -6.51 -51.37 9.39
C SER A 674 -7.98 -51.68 9.78
N SER A 675 -9.01 -51.66 8.91
CA SER A 675 -9.09 -51.83 7.44
C SER A 675 -10.27 -51.00 6.83
N THR A 676 -10.71 -51.03 5.56
CA THR A 676 -10.53 -51.96 4.41
C THR A 676 -10.75 -51.19 3.08
N ALA A 677 -10.23 -51.68 1.95
CA ALA A 677 -10.33 -51.03 0.62
C ALA A 677 -11.45 -51.59 -0.28
N LEU A 678 -11.79 -50.89 -1.37
CA LEU A 678 -12.26 -51.44 -2.66
C LEU A 678 -12.10 -50.44 -3.82
N SER A 679 -11.94 -50.96 -5.05
CA SER A 679 -11.74 -50.26 -6.34
C SER A 679 -13.06 -50.10 -7.14
N GLY A 680 -13.19 -49.29 -8.20
CA GLY A 680 -12.25 -48.40 -8.94
C GLY A 680 -12.86 -47.93 -10.30
N SER A 681 -11.99 -47.56 -11.26
CA SER A 681 -12.20 -47.30 -12.72
C SER A 681 -13.04 -46.07 -13.22
N ASP A 682 -12.31 -45.14 -13.85
CA ASP A 682 -12.44 -44.61 -15.24
C ASP A 682 -13.54 -43.62 -15.74
N SER A 683 -13.07 -42.39 -16.06
CA SER A 683 -13.23 -41.59 -17.32
C SER A 683 -14.53 -40.84 -17.76
N ASP A 684 -14.26 -39.64 -18.33
CA ASP A 684 -14.87 -38.94 -19.50
C ASP A 684 -16.15 -38.04 -19.46
N SER A 685 -15.91 -36.71 -19.54
CA SER A 685 -16.26 -35.80 -20.69
C SER A 685 -17.49 -34.83 -20.75
N LEU A 686 -17.21 -33.63 -21.32
CA LEU A 686 -18.02 -32.71 -22.19
C LEU A 686 -19.08 -31.65 -21.69
N ASP A 687 -18.67 -30.37 -21.73
CA ASP A 687 -19.14 -29.21 -22.57
C ASP A 687 -20.49 -28.41 -22.50
N MET A 688 -20.31 -27.05 -22.57
CA MET A 688 -21.07 -25.97 -23.28
C MET A 688 -22.47 -25.50 -22.77
N TYR A 689 -22.92 -24.21 -22.83
CA TYR A 689 -22.83 -23.11 -23.85
C TYR A 689 -23.19 -21.68 -23.31
N LEU A 690 -22.56 -20.60 -23.85
CA LEU A 690 -23.01 -19.20 -24.28
C LEU A 690 -24.07 -18.36 -23.47
N GLU A 691 -24.31 -17.02 -23.60
CA GLU A 691 -23.93 -15.93 -24.57
C GLU A 691 -24.03 -14.47 -23.97
N SER A 692 -23.91 -13.38 -24.78
CA SER A 692 -23.85 -11.92 -24.41
C SER A 692 -24.70 -11.02 -25.38
N PRO A 693 -24.52 -9.68 -25.70
CA PRO A 693 -23.65 -8.55 -25.24
C PRO A 693 -24.36 -7.12 -25.18
N ASP A 694 -23.61 -6.01 -25.43
CA ASP A 694 -23.99 -4.66 -26.00
C ASP A 694 -24.61 -3.47 -25.18
N LEU A 695 -24.45 -2.14 -25.50
CA LEU A 695 -23.34 -1.27 -26.04
C LEU A 695 -23.74 0.28 -26.11
N VAL A 696 -22.89 1.18 -26.70
CA VAL A 696 -23.12 2.56 -27.30
C VAL A 696 -22.53 3.85 -26.61
N GLU A 697 -22.21 4.94 -27.37
CA GLU A 697 -21.15 5.97 -27.13
C GLU A 697 -21.45 7.52 -27.31
N ARG A 698 -20.48 8.39 -26.87
CA ARG A 698 -19.93 9.71 -27.42
C ARG A 698 -20.87 10.96 -27.62
N PRO A 699 -20.39 12.22 -27.92
CA PRO A 699 -19.06 12.91 -27.89
C PRO A 699 -19.02 14.36 -27.23
N SER A 700 -17.89 15.11 -27.35
CA SER A 700 -17.61 16.48 -26.78
C SER A 700 -16.75 17.41 -27.70
N PRO A 701 -16.58 18.74 -27.43
CA PRO A 701 -15.55 19.58 -28.12
C PRO A 701 -14.82 20.72 -27.32
N ILE A 702 -13.46 20.70 -27.35
CA ILE A 702 -12.43 21.75 -27.65
C ILE A 702 -12.52 23.20 -27.09
N LEU A 703 -11.39 23.75 -26.61
CA LEU A 703 -11.03 25.20 -26.64
C LEU A 703 -9.49 25.45 -26.74
N ASP A 704 -9.05 26.71 -26.90
CA ASP A 704 -7.75 27.14 -27.47
C ASP A 704 -6.94 28.11 -26.56
N MET A 705 -5.66 28.39 -26.87
CA MET A 705 -4.71 29.17 -26.01
C MET A 705 -3.99 30.34 -26.76
N ASP A 706 -3.78 31.50 -26.11
CA ASP A 706 -3.06 32.67 -26.68
C ASP A 706 -2.18 33.42 -25.65
N THR A 707 -1.21 34.23 -26.09
CA THR A 707 -0.15 34.83 -25.25
C THR A 707 0.28 36.26 -25.63
N ARG A 708 0.38 37.15 -24.63
CA ARG A 708 1.08 38.47 -24.55
C ARG A 708 0.95 38.99 -23.09
N ASP A 709 1.80 39.84 -22.51
CA ASP A 709 2.69 40.89 -23.06
C ASP A 709 4.14 40.88 -22.49
N ALA A 710 5.03 41.69 -23.09
CA ALA A 710 6.48 41.84 -22.80
C ALA A 710 6.79 42.77 -21.60
N CYS A 711 7.85 42.59 -20.79
CA CYS A 711 9.31 42.77 -21.05
C CYS A 711 9.72 44.25 -21.34
N PRO A 712 10.90 44.74 -20.89
CA PRO A 712 12.16 44.44 -21.59
C PRO A 712 13.43 44.28 -20.73
N THR A 713 14.39 43.51 -21.26
CA THR A 713 15.81 43.46 -20.84
C THR A 713 16.63 44.61 -21.42
N PRO A 714 17.87 44.82 -20.91
CA PRO A 714 19.01 45.10 -21.78
C PRO A 714 20.08 43.99 -21.77
N ALA A 715 20.87 43.96 -22.84
CA ALA A 715 21.96 43.00 -23.12
C ALA A 715 23.19 43.16 -22.18
N SER A 716 24.24 42.32 -22.22
CA SER A 716 24.71 41.46 -23.32
C SER A 716 25.61 40.28 -22.92
N SER A 717 25.74 39.34 -23.86
CA SER A 717 26.95 38.55 -24.18
C SER A 717 27.69 37.81 -23.06
N ILE A 718 27.43 36.50 -22.94
CA ILE A 718 28.47 35.48 -22.79
C ILE A 718 28.21 34.43 -23.87
N ASP A 719 29.27 33.92 -24.50
CA ASP A 719 29.19 33.02 -25.65
C ASP A 719 28.74 31.59 -25.28
N GLY A 720 28.13 30.88 -26.23
CA GLY A 720 27.62 29.53 -26.02
C GLY A 720 28.66 28.46 -26.35
N ASP A 721 29.29 27.89 -25.32
CA ASP A 721 30.18 26.70 -25.44
C ASP A 721 30.23 25.87 -24.12
N SER A 722 29.25 26.02 -23.20
CA SER A 722 29.30 25.39 -21.86
C SER A 722 27.94 25.00 -21.25
N ILE A 723 26.97 24.57 -22.08
CA ILE A 723 25.65 24.12 -21.57
C ILE A 723 25.68 22.65 -21.11
N ASP A 724 26.46 21.80 -21.76
CA ASP A 724 26.50 20.36 -21.45
C ASP A 724 27.14 20.05 -20.08
N ASP A 725 28.13 20.84 -19.64
CA ASP A 725 28.80 20.69 -18.33
C ASP A 725 27.90 21.02 -17.11
N LEU A 726 26.69 21.56 -17.33
CA LEU A 726 25.76 21.95 -16.25
C LEU A 726 24.66 20.93 -15.94
N ALA A 727 24.54 19.85 -16.73
CA ALA A 727 23.52 18.83 -16.54
C ALA A 727 23.72 18.02 -15.23
N ASP A 728 24.98 17.70 -14.88
CA ASP A 728 25.32 16.85 -13.72
C ASP A 728 25.22 17.57 -12.36
N ALA A 729 24.94 18.88 -12.33
CA ALA A 729 25.02 19.71 -11.12
C ALA A 729 23.69 19.87 -10.35
N ILE A 730 22.56 19.32 -10.83
CA ILE A 730 21.23 19.51 -10.22
C ILE A 730 20.89 18.37 -9.26
N ILE A 731 21.23 18.55 -7.98
CA ILE A 731 20.86 17.60 -6.91
C ILE A 731 19.37 17.74 -6.55
N LEU A 732 18.54 16.88 -7.14
CA LEU A 732 17.15 16.68 -6.73
C LEU A 732 17.05 16.01 -5.33
N PRO A 733 15.95 16.20 -4.58
CA PRO A 733 15.69 15.47 -3.34
C PRO A 733 15.73 13.96 -3.58
N LYS A 734 16.40 13.22 -2.69
CA LYS A 734 16.60 11.78 -2.86
C LYS A 734 15.28 11.04 -2.57
N ALA A 735 14.70 10.43 -3.59
CA ALA A 735 13.58 9.50 -3.44
C ALA A 735 13.94 8.36 -2.47
N ALA A 736 12.92 7.73 -1.87
CA ALA A 736 13.11 6.61 -0.96
C ALA A 736 13.97 5.52 -1.63
N PRO A 737 14.98 4.94 -0.94
CA PRO A 737 15.89 4.00 -1.57
C PRO A 737 15.13 2.74 -1.99
N ILE A 738 15.03 2.51 -3.30
CA ILE A 738 14.45 1.30 -3.86
C ILE A 738 15.23 0.10 -3.32
N PRO A 739 14.58 -0.91 -2.70
CA PRO A 739 15.28 -2.09 -2.20
C PRO A 739 15.96 -2.84 -3.36
N PRO A 740 17.03 -3.63 -3.10
CA PRO A 740 17.65 -4.47 -4.13
C PRO A 740 16.60 -5.35 -4.83
N ALA A 741 16.58 -5.35 -6.16
CA ALA A 741 15.54 -6.04 -6.92
C ALA A 741 15.57 -7.54 -6.59
N TRP A 742 14.41 -8.07 -6.19
CA TRP A 742 14.32 -9.45 -5.76
C TRP A 742 14.32 -10.41 -6.95
N SER A 743 14.99 -11.55 -6.79
CA SER A 743 15.19 -12.55 -7.84
C SER A 743 15.02 -13.96 -7.28
N MET A 744 14.86 -14.95 -8.16
CA MET A 744 14.70 -16.38 -7.82
C MET A 744 15.43 -17.28 -8.84
N TYR A 745 15.95 -18.44 -8.43
CA TYR A 745 16.38 -19.48 -9.39
C TYR A 745 15.16 -20.24 -9.94
N LEU A 746 14.87 -20.02 -11.23
CA LEU A 746 13.92 -20.83 -11.99
C LEU A 746 14.50 -22.19 -12.40
N GLN A 747 15.81 -22.24 -12.64
CA GLN A 747 16.52 -23.46 -13.05
C GLN A 747 17.91 -23.52 -12.41
N GLY A 748 18.37 -24.70 -11.99
CA GLY A 748 19.70 -24.88 -11.38
C GLY A 748 19.80 -24.23 -9.99
N SER A 749 21.02 -23.97 -9.52
CA SER A 749 21.25 -23.37 -8.20
C SER A 749 22.66 -22.78 -8.07
N SER A 750 22.90 -22.04 -6.99
CA SER A 750 24.22 -21.48 -6.64
C SER A 750 25.33 -22.54 -6.44
N LYS A 751 24.98 -23.78 -6.09
CA LYS A 751 25.93 -24.88 -5.86
C LYS A 751 26.06 -25.83 -7.07
N ARG A 752 25.01 -26.00 -7.88
CA ARG A 752 25.00 -26.90 -9.05
C ARG A 752 25.39 -26.24 -10.36
N SER A 753 25.20 -24.93 -10.50
CA SER A 753 25.42 -24.22 -11.75
C SER A 753 26.85 -23.67 -11.86
N ALA A 754 27.52 -23.97 -12.98
CA ALA A 754 28.87 -23.47 -13.27
C ALA A 754 28.88 -22.02 -13.83
N GLN A 755 27.72 -21.54 -14.28
CA GLN A 755 27.45 -20.16 -14.72
C GLN A 755 25.96 -19.86 -14.48
N THR A 756 25.60 -18.59 -14.27
CA THR A 756 24.21 -18.16 -14.08
C THR A 756 23.83 -17.10 -15.10
N LEU A 757 22.73 -17.34 -15.82
CA LEU A 757 22.06 -16.37 -16.69
C LEU A 757 21.02 -15.61 -15.86
N PHE A 758 21.13 -14.28 -15.85
CA PHE A 758 20.20 -13.38 -15.17
C PHE A 758 19.25 -12.74 -16.17
N LEU A 759 17.94 -12.94 -16.00
CA LEU A 759 16.89 -12.37 -16.84
C LEU A 759 16.14 -11.26 -16.11
N PHE A 760 16.06 -10.08 -16.73
CA PHE A 760 15.29 -8.93 -16.24
C PHE A 760 13.83 -9.01 -16.72
N PRO A 761 12.84 -8.56 -15.94
CA PRO A 761 11.43 -8.75 -16.26
C PRO A 761 11.00 -7.97 -17.51
N ASP A 762 9.98 -8.46 -18.20
CA ASP A 762 9.29 -7.79 -19.29
C ASP A 762 8.41 -6.62 -18.78
N GLY A 763 7.57 -6.07 -19.65
CA GLY A 763 6.64 -4.99 -19.32
C GLY A 763 5.76 -5.26 -18.09
N CYS A 764 5.32 -6.51 -17.87
CA CYS A 764 4.51 -6.90 -16.71
C CYS A 764 5.28 -7.00 -15.38
N GLY A 765 6.61 -6.84 -15.39
CA GLY A 765 7.41 -6.71 -14.18
C GLY A 765 7.71 -8.01 -13.42
N ALA A 766 7.54 -9.19 -14.03
CA ALA A 766 7.61 -10.46 -13.30
C ALA A 766 8.68 -11.45 -13.76
N ALA A 767 9.27 -12.17 -12.81
CA ALA A 767 10.20 -13.28 -13.05
C ALA A 767 9.53 -14.48 -13.74
N THR A 768 8.24 -14.70 -13.44
CA THR A 768 7.44 -15.84 -13.94
C THR A 768 7.20 -15.82 -15.45
N SER A 769 7.48 -14.70 -16.14
CA SER A 769 7.42 -14.63 -17.60
C SER A 769 8.43 -15.55 -18.30
N TYR A 770 9.42 -16.05 -17.55
CA TYR A 770 10.43 -17.03 -17.99
C TYR A 770 10.17 -18.46 -17.51
N LEU A 771 9.08 -18.71 -16.78
CA LEU A 771 8.79 -20.00 -16.14
C LEU A 771 8.58 -21.14 -17.17
N ALA A 772 7.99 -20.81 -18.31
CA ALA A 772 7.70 -21.76 -19.39
C ALA A 772 8.93 -22.10 -20.27
N LEU A 773 10.12 -21.56 -19.98
CA LEU A 773 11.34 -21.87 -20.73
C LEU A 773 11.89 -23.26 -20.33
N PRO A 774 12.15 -24.17 -21.28
CA PRO A 774 12.89 -25.41 -21.04
C PRO A 774 14.29 -25.19 -20.45
N ALA A 775 14.90 -26.25 -19.91
CA ALA A 775 16.20 -26.20 -19.27
C ALA A 775 17.31 -25.62 -20.19
N ILE A 776 17.90 -24.48 -19.82
CA ILE A 776 18.89 -23.77 -20.63
C ILE A 776 20.10 -24.67 -20.90
N ALA A 777 20.75 -25.17 -19.85
CA ALA A 777 21.74 -26.26 -19.93
C ALA A 777 21.95 -26.88 -18.54
N PRO A 778 22.35 -28.17 -18.43
CA PRO A 778 22.46 -28.86 -17.13
C PRO A 778 23.40 -28.22 -16.08
N ALA A 779 24.34 -27.38 -16.52
CA ALA A 779 25.28 -26.65 -15.64
C ALA A 779 25.08 -25.12 -15.71
N THR A 780 23.93 -24.63 -16.18
CA THR A 780 23.59 -23.21 -16.25
C THR A 780 22.39 -22.92 -15.38
N GLY A 781 22.56 -22.02 -14.40
CA GLY A 781 21.47 -21.51 -13.59
C GLY A 781 20.68 -20.45 -14.36
N LEU A 782 19.36 -20.43 -14.18
CA LEU A 782 18.49 -19.38 -14.67
C LEU A 782 17.92 -18.62 -13.48
N VAL A 783 18.36 -17.38 -13.29
CA VAL A 783 17.84 -16.47 -12.28
C VAL A 783 17.00 -15.40 -12.96
N ALA A 784 15.76 -15.23 -12.52
CA ALA A 784 14.88 -14.19 -13.04
C ALA A 784 14.56 -13.16 -11.95
N PHE A 785 14.53 -11.88 -12.33
CA PHE A 785 14.17 -10.76 -11.46
C PHE A 785 12.68 -10.45 -11.53
N ASN A 786 12.11 -10.07 -10.38
CA ASN A 786 10.86 -9.31 -10.33
C ASN A 786 11.18 -7.81 -10.25
N SER A 787 10.24 -7.00 -10.75
CA SER A 787 10.26 -5.55 -10.53
C SER A 787 10.13 -5.24 -9.03
N PRO A 788 10.92 -4.29 -8.49
CA PRO A 788 10.69 -3.77 -7.14
C PRO A 788 9.28 -3.22 -6.92
N PHE A 789 8.58 -2.89 -8.00
CA PHE A 789 7.24 -2.29 -8.00
C PHE A 789 6.13 -3.26 -8.39
N ILE A 790 6.39 -4.57 -8.51
CA ILE A 790 5.39 -5.57 -8.95
C ILE A 790 4.09 -5.56 -8.10
N LYS A 791 4.18 -5.27 -6.80
CA LYS A 791 3.01 -5.10 -5.89
C LYS A 791 2.49 -3.67 -5.77
N THR A 792 3.21 -2.66 -6.30
CA THR A 792 2.83 -1.23 -6.25
C THR A 792 3.22 -0.48 -7.53
N PRO A 793 2.64 -0.80 -8.71
CA PRO A 793 3.09 -0.26 -9.99
C PRO A 793 3.02 1.28 -10.09
N SER A 794 2.09 1.91 -9.37
CA SER A 794 1.96 3.37 -9.29
C SER A 794 3.20 4.08 -8.72
N ARG A 795 4.01 3.40 -7.90
CA ARG A 795 5.27 3.98 -7.36
C ARG A 795 6.43 3.99 -8.34
N MET A 796 6.34 3.23 -9.43
CA MET A 796 7.40 3.17 -10.44
C MET A 796 7.54 4.49 -11.23
N TYR A 797 6.49 5.32 -11.23
CA TYR A 797 6.49 6.68 -11.79
C TYR A 797 7.26 7.69 -10.91
N ASP A 798 7.46 7.41 -9.62
CA ASP A 798 8.18 8.28 -8.67
C ASP A 798 9.71 8.21 -8.82
N HIS A 799 10.21 7.38 -9.74
CA HIS A 799 11.61 6.95 -9.80
C HIS A 799 12.22 7.08 -11.20
N THR A 800 13.49 7.50 -11.26
CA THR A 800 14.23 7.55 -12.52
C THR A 800 14.74 6.16 -12.91
N LEU A 801 14.87 5.89 -14.22
CA LEU A 801 15.43 4.63 -14.72
C LEU A 801 16.79 4.30 -14.08
N ARG A 802 17.63 5.30 -13.80
CA ARG A 802 18.90 5.11 -13.08
C ARG A 802 18.70 4.43 -11.72
N GLN A 803 17.77 4.92 -10.91
CA GLN A 803 17.47 4.37 -9.59
C GLN A 803 16.94 2.93 -9.68
N VAL A 804 16.07 2.66 -10.65
CA VAL A 804 15.51 1.31 -10.89
C VAL A 804 16.62 0.33 -11.33
N LEU A 805 17.55 0.78 -12.17
CA LEU A 805 18.73 0.00 -12.56
C LEU A 805 19.71 -0.20 -11.40
N ASP A 806 19.89 0.78 -10.51
CA ASP A 806 20.72 0.64 -9.31
C ASP A 806 20.15 -0.45 -8.36
N SER A 807 18.83 -0.53 -8.23
CA SER A 807 18.14 -1.64 -7.53
C SER A 807 18.42 -3.00 -8.19
N TYR A 808 18.34 -3.10 -9.53
CA TYR A 808 18.69 -4.31 -10.26
C TYR A 808 20.17 -4.69 -10.13
N VAL A 809 21.10 -3.73 -10.17
CA VAL A 809 22.54 -3.96 -9.96
C VAL A 809 22.83 -4.41 -8.53
N ALA A 810 22.12 -3.89 -7.52
CA ALA A 810 22.22 -4.35 -6.14
C ALA A 810 21.70 -5.79 -6.00
N GLY A 811 20.54 -6.11 -6.55
CA GLY A 811 19.98 -7.48 -6.55
C GLY A 811 20.90 -8.49 -7.25
N LEU A 812 21.49 -8.10 -8.38
CA LEU A 812 22.49 -8.89 -9.10
C LEU A 812 23.75 -9.13 -8.27
N ARG A 813 24.29 -8.10 -7.62
CA ARG A 813 25.50 -8.21 -6.79
C ARG A 813 25.28 -9.03 -5.51
N ASN A 814 24.06 -9.06 -4.98
CA ASN A 814 23.69 -9.96 -3.89
C ASN A 814 23.73 -11.45 -4.30
N ARG A 815 23.54 -11.76 -5.58
CA ARG A 815 23.63 -13.12 -6.14
C ARG A 815 25.03 -13.48 -6.64
N GLN A 816 25.69 -12.54 -7.32
CA GLN A 816 27.02 -12.71 -7.91
C GLN A 816 27.79 -11.39 -7.80
N GLN A 817 28.76 -11.34 -6.89
CA GLN A 817 29.46 -10.10 -6.52
C GLN A 817 30.36 -9.52 -7.63
N ASN A 818 30.89 -10.37 -8.52
CA ASN A 818 31.78 -9.98 -9.63
C ASN A 818 31.47 -10.77 -10.91
N GLY A 819 31.85 -10.23 -12.07
CA GLY A 819 31.75 -10.92 -13.36
C GLY A 819 32.63 -12.20 -13.46
N PRO A 820 32.48 -13.01 -14.53
CA PRO A 820 31.68 -12.77 -15.73
C PRO A 820 30.16 -12.86 -15.51
N TYR A 821 29.43 -11.82 -15.89
CA TYR A 821 27.97 -11.81 -15.89
C TYR A 821 27.41 -12.31 -17.22
N HIS A 822 26.37 -13.14 -17.17
CA HIS A 822 25.52 -13.48 -18.31
C HIS A 822 24.15 -12.85 -18.08
N LEU A 823 23.77 -11.90 -18.93
CA LEU A 823 22.55 -11.09 -18.76
C LEU A 823 21.59 -11.31 -19.93
N GLY A 824 20.30 -11.02 -19.74
CA GLY A 824 19.35 -10.91 -20.84
C GLY A 824 17.96 -10.49 -20.40
N GLY A 825 17.04 -10.43 -21.35
CA GLY A 825 15.64 -10.16 -21.07
C GLY A 825 14.78 -10.11 -22.33
N TRP A 826 13.48 -10.27 -22.15
CA TRP A 826 12.45 -10.24 -23.18
C TRP A 826 11.70 -8.91 -23.17
N SER A 827 11.34 -8.41 -24.35
CA SER A 827 10.60 -7.16 -24.51
C SER A 827 11.33 -5.99 -23.82
N ALA A 828 10.64 -5.19 -23.00
CA ALA A 828 11.25 -4.15 -22.15
C ALA A 828 12.43 -4.66 -21.27
N GLY A 829 12.42 -5.94 -20.87
CA GLY A 829 13.50 -6.57 -20.11
C GLY A 829 14.84 -6.62 -20.84
N GLY A 830 14.84 -6.66 -22.17
CA GLY A 830 16.07 -6.56 -22.96
C GLY A 830 16.72 -5.16 -22.89
N ILE A 831 15.91 -4.11 -22.81
CA ILE A 831 16.37 -2.72 -22.60
C ILE A 831 16.98 -2.58 -21.19
N LEU A 832 16.31 -3.13 -20.17
CA LEU A 832 16.85 -3.19 -18.80
C LEU A 832 18.16 -3.97 -18.75
N ALA A 833 18.24 -5.13 -19.42
CA ALA A 833 19.44 -5.95 -19.49
C ALA A 833 20.62 -5.23 -20.14
N PHE A 834 20.39 -4.50 -21.24
CA PHE A 834 21.39 -3.65 -21.87
C PHE A 834 21.87 -2.54 -20.94
N ALA A 835 20.94 -1.85 -20.28
CA ALA A 835 21.27 -0.72 -19.41
C ALA A 835 22.06 -1.18 -18.16
N VAL A 836 21.71 -2.33 -17.56
CA VAL A 836 22.51 -2.98 -16.50
C VAL A 836 23.89 -3.41 -17.02
N ALA A 837 23.97 -4.03 -18.20
CA ALA A 837 25.25 -4.41 -18.81
C ALA A 837 26.19 -3.21 -19.02
N SER A 838 25.64 -2.09 -19.53
CA SER A 838 26.36 -0.83 -19.72
C SER A 838 26.92 -0.29 -18.41
N GLN A 839 26.13 -0.27 -17.33
CA GLN A 839 26.60 0.16 -16.01
C GLN A 839 27.69 -0.74 -15.42
N LEU A 840 27.60 -2.06 -15.62
CA LEU A 840 28.60 -3.01 -15.12
C LEU A 840 29.93 -2.87 -15.87
N LEU A 841 29.88 -2.76 -17.20
CA LEU A 841 31.05 -2.53 -18.04
C LEU A 841 31.72 -1.18 -17.71
N ALA A 842 30.94 -0.11 -17.49
CA ALA A 842 31.44 1.18 -17.02
C ALA A 842 32.07 1.10 -15.62
N ALA A 843 31.57 0.22 -14.76
CA ALA A 843 32.15 -0.11 -13.45
C ALA A 843 33.31 -1.13 -13.50
N GLY A 844 33.83 -1.45 -14.70
CA GLY A 844 34.99 -2.35 -14.88
C GLY A 844 34.73 -3.83 -14.64
N GLN A 845 33.46 -4.27 -14.65
CA GLN A 845 33.07 -5.67 -14.48
C GLN A 845 32.95 -6.40 -15.82
N GLU A 846 33.35 -7.68 -15.87
CA GLU A 846 33.20 -8.52 -17.07
C GLU A 846 31.72 -8.89 -17.29
N VAL A 847 31.18 -8.57 -18.46
CA VAL A 847 29.89 -9.08 -18.96
C VAL A 847 30.17 -9.97 -20.15
N ALA A 848 30.04 -11.28 -19.98
CA ALA A 848 30.47 -12.29 -20.94
C ALA A 848 29.40 -12.65 -21.98
N SER A 849 28.13 -12.30 -21.75
CA SER A 849 27.09 -12.28 -22.79
C SER A 849 25.89 -11.43 -22.40
N LEU A 850 25.22 -10.86 -23.40
CA LEU A 850 23.93 -10.16 -23.30
C LEU A 850 22.94 -10.75 -24.32
N THR A 851 21.81 -11.30 -23.85
CA THR A 851 20.78 -11.92 -24.69
C THR A 851 19.53 -11.05 -24.76
N LEU A 852 19.15 -10.60 -25.96
CA LEU A 852 18.05 -9.67 -26.21
C LEU A 852 16.93 -10.41 -26.93
N ILE A 853 15.86 -10.74 -26.21
CA ILE A 853 14.73 -11.53 -26.73
C ILE A 853 13.63 -10.56 -27.17
N ASP A 854 13.39 -10.49 -28.48
CA ASP A 854 12.41 -9.65 -29.18
C ASP A 854 12.23 -8.26 -28.56
N SER A 855 13.36 -7.58 -28.34
CA SER A 855 13.44 -6.33 -27.59
C SER A 855 13.62 -5.15 -28.55
N PRO A 856 12.78 -4.09 -28.48
CA PRO A 856 12.92 -2.93 -29.35
C PRO A 856 14.21 -2.14 -29.04
N PRO A 857 14.99 -1.72 -30.07
CA PRO A 857 16.23 -0.97 -29.85
C PRO A 857 15.99 0.40 -29.17
N PRO A 858 16.56 0.66 -27.98
CA PRO A 858 16.31 1.86 -27.18
C PRO A 858 17.03 3.13 -27.68
N ASN A 859 17.50 3.13 -28.93
CA ASN A 859 18.21 4.26 -29.55
C ASN A 859 17.32 5.51 -29.59
N ASP A 860 16.01 5.32 -29.79
CA ASP A 860 15.02 6.39 -29.98
C ASP A 860 13.91 6.39 -28.91
N GLY A 861 14.07 5.62 -27.81
CA GLY A 861 13.08 5.45 -26.74
C GLY A 861 12.06 4.33 -26.97
N LEU A 862 11.22 4.06 -25.97
CA LEU A 862 10.10 3.13 -26.03
C LEU A 862 8.77 3.87 -25.84
N ASP A 863 8.04 4.12 -26.94
CA ASP A 863 6.77 4.84 -26.89
C ASP A 863 5.75 4.21 -25.92
N CYS A 864 5.02 5.04 -25.18
CA CYS A 864 3.77 4.61 -24.55
C CYS A 864 2.78 4.12 -25.62
N LEU A 865 2.26 2.90 -25.44
CA LEU A 865 1.24 2.34 -26.35
C LEU A 865 -0.13 2.99 -26.07
N PRO A 866 -0.94 3.28 -27.11
CA PRO A 866 -2.23 3.94 -26.96
C PRO A 866 -3.30 2.98 -26.40
N ASP A 867 -4.36 3.52 -25.79
CA ASP A 867 -5.40 2.70 -25.14
C ASP A 867 -6.10 1.74 -26.11
N ARG A 868 -6.26 2.10 -27.39
CA ARG A 868 -6.80 1.20 -28.43
C ARG A 868 -5.95 -0.06 -28.64
N PHE A 869 -4.65 -0.04 -28.34
CA PHE A 869 -3.81 -1.24 -28.38
C PHE A 869 -4.19 -2.20 -27.24
N TYR A 870 -4.25 -1.70 -26.00
CA TYR A 870 -4.60 -2.52 -24.84
C TYR A 870 -6.06 -3.05 -24.91
N ALA A 871 -6.97 -2.24 -25.45
CA ALA A 871 -8.35 -2.66 -25.73
C ALA A 871 -8.38 -3.82 -26.75
N HIS A 872 -7.74 -3.67 -27.91
CA HIS A 872 -7.70 -4.72 -28.94
C HIS A 872 -7.02 -5.99 -28.44
N CYS A 873 -5.91 -5.89 -27.70
CA CYS A 873 -5.26 -7.03 -27.04
C CYS A 873 -6.20 -7.80 -26.08
N THR A 874 -7.10 -7.09 -25.42
CA THR A 874 -8.09 -7.70 -24.52
C THR A 874 -9.23 -8.32 -25.32
N GLU A 875 -9.73 -7.63 -26.34
CA GLU A 875 -10.81 -8.08 -27.24
C GLU A 875 -10.45 -9.38 -27.99
N VAL A 876 -9.24 -9.47 -28.58
CA VAL A 876 -8.80 -10.69 -29.27
C VAL A 876 -8.23 -11.77 -28.34
N GLY A 877 -8.23 -11.53 -27.02
CA GLY A 877 -7.80 -12.51 -26.02
C GLY A 877 -6.29 -12.76 -25.92
N ILE A 878 -5.42 -12.01 -26.61
CA ILE A 878 -3.97 -12.29 -26.62
C ILE A 878 -3.35 -12.21 -25.21
N PHE A 879 -3.86 -11.33 -24.33
CA PHE A 879 -3.43 -11.30 -22.93
C PHE A 879 -3.99 -12.47 -22.09
N ALA A 880 -5.19 -12.97 -22.39
CA ALA A 880 -5.76 -14.13 -21.70
C ALA A 880 -5.04 -15.44 -22.08
N ASN A 881 -4.68 -15.58 -23.36
CA ASN A 881 -4.03 -16.79 -23.89
C ASN A 881 -2.52 -16.79 -23.64
N GLU A 882 -1.81 -15.73 -24.05
CA GLU A 882 -0.34 -15.73 -24.11
C GLU A 882 0.34 -15.25 -22.82
N MET A 883 -0.36 -14.54 -21.93
CA MET A 883 0.21 -13.96 -20.69
C MET A 883 -0.27 -14.63 -19.38
N ARG A 884 -1.29 -15.51 -19.40
CA ARG A 884 -1.78 -16.23 -18.21
C ARG A 884 -0.76 -17.25 -17.70
N ARG A 885 -0.61 -17.41 -16.39
CA ARG A 885 0.46 -18.22 -15.75
C ARG A 885 -0.07 -19.58 -15.29
N GLY A 886 0.68 -20.66 -15.55
CA GLY A 886 0.40 -22.02 -15.07
C GLY A 886 0.28 -23.08 -16.15
N VAL A 887 0.09 -24.33 -15.75
CA VAL A 887 -0.22 -25.49 -16.60
C VAL A 887 -1.68 -25.87 -16.39
N GLY A 888 -2.47 -25.89 -17.47
CA GLY A 888 -3.94 -26.04 -17.45
C GLY A 888 -4.57 -24.86 -18.19
N ALA A 889 -4.82 -25.03 -19.49
CA ALA A 889 -5.02 -23.93 -20.44
C ALA A 889 -6.27 -24.12 -21.31
N ASP A 890 -7.38 -24.53 -20.70
CA ASP A 890 -8.64 -24.88 -21.39
C ASP A 890 -9.76 -23.84 -21.24
N ASP A 891 -9.58 -22.83 -20.39
CA ASP A 891 -10.45 -21.65 -20.29
C ASP A 891 -9.77 -20.43 -20.93
N THR A 892 -10.34 -19.94 -22.04
CA THR A 892 -9.85 -18.75 -22.76
C THR A 892 -10.66 -17.48 -22.44
N THR A 893 -11.60 -17.54 -21.49
CA THR A 893 -12.59 -16.49 -21.22
C THR A 893 -12.28 -15.60 -20.02
N ALA A 894 -11.37 -16.03 -19.13
CA ALA A 894 -11.01 -15.24 -17.95
C ALA A 894 -10.31 -13.91 -18.32
N PRO A 895 -10.68 -12.78 -17.68
CA PRO A 895 -10.08 -11.48 -17.94
C PRO A 895 -8.59 -11.42 -17.50
N PRO A 896 -7.77 -10.55 -18.11
CA PRO A 896 -6.40 -10.33 -17.68
C PRO A 896 -6.36 -9.79 -16.24
N PRO A 897 -5.41 -10.23 -15.38
CA PRO A 897 -5.37 -9.80 -13.98
C PRO A 897 -5.19 -8.29 -13.80
N ASP A 898 -5.90 -7.69 -12.83
CA ASP A 898 -5.95 -6.24 -12.58
C ASP A 898 -4.57 -5.56 -12.42
N TRP A 899 -3.57 -6.29 -11.94
CA TRP A 899 -2.20 -5.78 -11.75
C TRP A 899 -1.38 -5.69 -13.06
N LEU A 900 -1.80 -6.37 -14.14
CA LEU A 900 -1.03 -6.52 -15.38
C LEU A 900 -0.87 -5.18 -16.11
N MET A 901 -2.00 -4.50 -16.37
CA MET A 901 -2.02 -3.27 -17.16
C MET A 901 -1.32 -2.08 -16.46
N PRO A 902 -1.51 -1.84 -15.14
CA PRO A 902 -0.81 -0.79 -14.41
C PRO A 902 0.72 -0.93 -14.47
N HIS A 903 1.26 -2.16 -14.37
CA HIS A 903 2.71 -2.37 -14.47
C HIS A 903 3.22 -2.23 -15.90
N PHE A 904 2.47 -2.71 -16.91
CA PHE A 904 2.88 -2.55 -18.31
C PHE A 904 3.02 -1.06 -18.69
N ARG A 905 2.06 -0.22 -18.29
CA ARG A 905 2.11 1.24 -18.51
C ARG A 905 3.27 1.91 -17.78
N ALA A 906 3.56 1.50 -16.55
CA ALA A 906 4.69 2.02 -15.78
C ALA A 906 6.04 1.67 -16.41
N SER A 907 6.19 0.44 -16.92
CA SER A 907 7.38 -0.01 -17.65
C SER A 907 7.60 0.76 -18.95
N THR A 908 6.56 1.04 -19.74
CA THR A 908 6.70 1.85 -20.96
C THR A 908 7.03 3.30 -20.64
N HIS A 909 6.38 3.89 -19.62
CA HIS A 909 6.67 5.26 -19.18
C HIS A 909 8.13 5.44 -18.74
N LEU A 910 8.64 4.55 -17.88
CA LEU A 910 10.03 4.58 -17.41
C LEU A 910 11.09 4.50 -18.54
N LEU A 911 10.71 3.93 -19.68
CA LEU A 911 11.57 3.75 -20.86
C LEU A 911 11.26 4.73 -22.01
N THR A 912 10.26 5.59 -21.88
CA THR A 912 9.85 6.56 -22.93
C THR A 912 10.95 7.57 -23.24
N ASP A 913 11.60 8.11 -22.21
CA ASP A 913 12.68 9.09 -22.36
C ASP A 913 14.08 8.46 -22.48
N TYR A 914 14.22 7.14 -22.28
CA TYR A 914 15.52 6.50 -22.35
C TYR A 914 16.08 6.42 -23.79
N ARG A 915 17.09 7.25 -24.08
CA ARG A 915 17.91 7.16 -25.30
C ARG A 915 19.23 6.47 -24.96
N ALA A 916 19.43 5.26 -25.49
CA ALA A 916 20.63 4.48 -25.23
C ALA A 916 21.85 5.00 -26.01
N PRO A 917 22.96 5.36 -25.33
CA PRO A 917 24.23 5.63 -26.01
C PRO A 917 24.94 4.33 -26.39
N PRO A 918 25.72 4.30 -27.49
CA PRO A 918 26.57 3.16 -27.82
C PRO A 918 27.62 2.85 -26.75
N LEU A 919 27.89 1.56 -26.53
CA LEU A 919 28.97 1.13 -25.64
C LEU A 919 30.34 1.56 -26.20
N PRO A 920 31.31 1.95 -25.36
CA PRO A 920 32.68 2.18 -25.81
C PRO A 920 33.26 0.93 -26.49
N ALA A 921 33.91 1.09 -27.66
CA ALA A 921 34.46 -0.02 -28.45
C ALA A 921 35.64 -0.78 -27.80
N SER A 922 36.08 -0.34 -26.63
CA SER A 922 36.98 -1.06 -25.71
C SER A 922 36.22 -1.97 -24.72
N ALA A 923 35.01 -1.58 -24.31
CA ALA A 923 34.15 -2.31 -23.38
C ALA A 923 33.21 -3.30 -24.08
N ALA A 924 32.77 -2.98 -25.29
CA ALA A 924 32.04 -3.92 -26.16
C ALA A 924 32.92 -5.11 -26.61
N ARG A 925 34.24 -4.96 -26.58
CA ARG A 925 35.21 -5.95 -27.07
C ARG A 925 35.32 -7.16 -26.13
N GLY A 926 34.66 -8.26 -26.51
CA GLY A 926 34.58 -9.48 -25.72
C GLY A 926 33.19 -9.74 -25.13
N LEU A 927 32.30 -8.74 -25.17
CA LEU A 927 30.88 -8.96 -25.02
C LEU A 927 30.36 -9.74 -26.24
N ARG A 928 29.60 -10.81 -25.98
CA ARG A 928 28.80 -11.50 -26.98
C ARG A 928 27.35 -11.07 -26.85
N VAL A 929 26.77 -10.55 -27.92
CA VAL A 929 25.38 -10.09 -27.95
C VAL A 929 24.58 -11.05 -28.80
N ASN A 930 23.51 -11.60 -28.23
CA ASN A 930 22.66 -12.58 -28.91
C ASN A 930 21.24 -12.03 -29.02
N ILE A 931 20.88 -11.55 -30.21
CA ILE A 931 19.57 -10.99 -30.52
C ILE A 931 18.67 -12.12 -31.04
N ILE A 932 17.47 -12.27 -30.48
CA ILE A 932 16.54 -13.33 -30.87
C ILE A 932 15.19 -12.68 -31.17
N TRP A 933 14.82 -12.59 -32.44
CA TRP A 933 13.56 -11.98 -32.88
C TRP A 933 12.40 -12.99 -32.90
N ALA A 934 11.18 -12.50 -32.70
CA ALA A 934 9.97 -13.21 -33.11
C ALA A 934 9.87 -13.23 -34.65
N GLY A 935 9.42 -14.34 -35.23
CA GLY A 935 9.32 -14.53 -36.68
C GLY A 935 8.11 -13.84 -37.32
N GLU A 936 7.03 -13.63 -36.56
CA GLU A 936 5.78 -13.05 -37.04
C GLU A 936 5.30 -11.88 -36.16
N CYS A 937 4.40 -11.05 -36.69
CA CYS A 937 3.74 -9.99 -35.92
C CYS A 937 2.56 -10.53 -35.11
N ALA A 938 2.17 -9.85 -34.03
CA ALA A 938 1.14 -10.33 -33.11
C ALA A 938 -0.29 -10.30 -33.69
N PHE A 939 -0.53 -9.53 -34.75
CA PHE A 939 -1.85 -9.28 -35.33
C PHE A 939 -1.83 -9.50 -36.85
N ASP A 940 -1.37 -10.68 -37.26
CA ASP A 940 -1.21 -11.07 -38.67
C ASP A 940 -2.54 -11.33 -39.40
N GLY A 941 -3.63 -11.52 -38.67
CA GLY A 941 -4.94 -11.95 -39.19
C GLY A 941 -5.06 -13.46 -39.39
N VAL A 942 -4.17 -14.26 -38.81
CA VAL A 942 -4.19 -15.74 -38.83
C VAL A 942 -4.30 -16.31 -37.41
N ARG A 943 -3.46 -15.84 -36.46
CA ARG A 943 -3.61 -16.20 -35.03
C ARG A 943 -4.57 -15.25 -34.31
N TYR A 944 -4.37 -13.94 -34.49
CA TYR A 944 -5.18 -12.89 -33.88
C TYR A 944 -5.63 -11.87 -34.94
N ALA A 945 -6.80 -11.25 -34.71
CA ALA A 945 -7.36 -10.29 -35.66
C ALA A 945 -6.46 -9.05 -35.81
N LYS A 946 -6.38 -8.51 -37.02
CA LYS A 946 -5.57 -7.32 -37.32
C LYS A 946 -6.03 -6.12 -36.50
N MET A 947 -5.10 -5.27 -36.07
CA MET A 947 -5.43 -3.98 -35.48
C MET A 947 -6.37 -3.18 -36.40
N PRO A 948 -7.43 -2.55 -35.86
CA PRO A 948 -8.18 -1.52 -36.56
C PRO A 948 -7.26 -0.36 -37.00
N PRO A 949 -7.52 0.26 -38.16
CA PRO A 949 -6.81 1.47 -38.56
C PRO A 949 -7.06 2.61 -37.54
N PRO A 950 -6.11 3.56 -37.40
CA PRO A 950 -6.31 4.76 -36.58
C PRO A 950 -7.52 5.60 -37.03
N GLU A 951 -8.10 6.40 -36.11
CA GLU A 951 -9.10 7.42 -36.46
C GLU A 951 -8.47 8.50 -37.39
N GLU A 952 -9.29 9.21 -38.17
CA GLU A 952 -8.84 10.03 -39.32
C GLU A 952 -8.00 11.26 -38.89
N GLY A 953 -6.69 11.07 -38.79
CA GLY A 953 -5.71 12.07 -38.35
C GLY A 953 -4.62 11.50 -37.42
N GLU A 954 -4.86 10.34 -36.81
CA GLU A 954 -3.87 9.65 -35.98
C GLU A 954 -2.89 8.77 -36.78
N ALA A 955 -1.77 8.40 -36.15
CA ALA A 955 -0.79 7.47 -36.70
C ALA A 955 -0.27 6.51 -35.62
N ASP A 956 -0.11 5.23 -35.97
CA ASP A 956 0.43 4.20 -35.07
C ASP A 956 1.85 4.56 -34.60
N VAL A 957 2.06 4.57 -33.28
CA VAL A 957 3.36 4.79 -32.64
C VAL A 957 4.34 3.65 -32.97
N ARG A 958 5.65 3.90 -32.88
CA ARG A 958 6.68 2.94 -33.29
C ARG A 958 6.71 1.70 -32.39
N GLY A 959 6.50 1.88 -31.08
CA GLY A 959 6.35 0.78 -30.13
C GLY A 959 5.18 -0.16 -30.46
N MET A 960 4.11 0.39 -31.03
CA MET A 960 2.96 -0.38 -31.52
C MET A 960 3.32 -1.09 -32.83
N LYS A 961 3.91 -0.38 -33.80
CA LYS A 961 4.38 -0.95 -35.07
C LYS A 961 5.35 -2.12 -34.92
N PHE A 962 6.24 -2.07 -33.91
CA PHE A 962 7.14 -3.19 -33.57
C PHE A 962 6.38 -4.52 -33.30
N LEU A 963 5.14 -4.44 -32.81
CA LEU A 963 4.30 -5.60 -32.48
C LEU A 963 3.25 -5.90 -33.58
N THR A 964 2.84 -4.90 -34.36
CA THR A 964 1.74 -5.00 -35.34
C THR A 964 2.18 -5.14 -36.80
N GLU A 965 3.36 -4.63 -37.17
CA GLU A 965 3.91 -4.71 -38.53
C GLU A 965 4.84 -5.93 -38.65
N ARG A 966 4.82 -6.61 -39.81
CA ARG A 966 5.65 -7.80 -40.04
C ARG A 966 7.12 -7.40 -40.28
N ARG A 967 8.02 -7.98 -39.50
CA ARG A 967 9.48 -7.80 -39.62
C ARG A 967 10.00 -8.36 -40.95
N GLU A 968 10.73 -7.53 -41.70
CA GLU A 968 11.47 -7.96 -42.91
C GLU A 968 12.97 -8.18 -42.65
N ASP A 969 13.57 -7.40 -41.73
CA ASP A 969 14.98 -7.57 -41.31
C ASP A 969 15.09 -8.28 -39.96
N PHE A 970 15.74 -9.45 -40.00
CA PHE A 970 16.05 -10.32 -38.88
C PHE A 970 17.54 -10.30 -38.50
N GLY A 971 18.34 -9.43 -39.12
CA GLY A 971 19.71 -9.15 -38.67
C GLY A 971 19.73 -8.39 -37.34
N PRO A 972 20.91 -7.90 -36.91
CA PRO A 972 21.04 -7.12 -35.69
C PRO A 972 20.22 -5.81 -35.67
N GLY A 973 19.82 -5.28 -36.84
CA GLY A 973 19.13 -4.00 -36.96
C GLY A 973 19.86 -2.87 -36.21
N ARG A 974 19.07 -1.96 -35.60
CA ARG A 974 19.62 -0.81 -34.86
C ARG A 974 20.29 -1.15 -33.52
N TRP A 975 20.20 -2.39 -33.03
CA TRP A 975 21.01 -2.81 -31.89
C TRP A 975 22.50 -2.82 -32.22
N ALA A 976 22.91 -3.08 -33.48
CA ALA A 976 24.32 -3.02 -33.86
C ALA A 976 24.96 -1.63 -33.68
N GLU A 977 24.17 -0.55 -33.76
CA GLU A 977 24.62 0.82 -33.45
C GLU A 977 25.14 0.93 -32.01
N LEU A 978 24.58 0.14 -31.08
CA LEU A 978 24.89 0.20 -29.65
C LEU A 978 26.09 -0.67 -29.24
N PHE A 979 26.58 -1.54 -30.12
CA PHE A 979 27.60 -2.55 -29.81
C PHE A 979 28.85 -2.50 -30.74
N PRO A 980 29.53 -1.35 -30.88
CA PRO A 980 30.64 -1.19 -31.82
C PRO A 980 31.83 -2.10 -31.46
N GLY A 981 32.00 -3.19 -32.19
CA GLY A 981 33.09 -4.17 -31.99
C GLY A 981 32.80 -5.29 -30.98
N ALA A 982 31.53 -5.51 -30.62
CA ALA A 982 31.10 -6.76 -29.99
C ALA A 982 30.96 -7.90 -31.02
N ASP A 983 30.87 -9.14 -30.54
CA ASP A 983 30.44 -10.29 -31.33
C ASP A 983 28.90 -10.34 -31.28
N VAL A 984 28.22 -10.01 -32.38
CA VAL A 984 26.75 -9.85 -32.41
C VAL A 984 26.12 -10.92 -33.30
N THR A 985 25.43 -11.89 -32.68
CA THR A 985 24.61 -12.88 -33.38
C THR A 985 23.14 -12.46 -33.40
N ALA A 986 22.45 -12.79 -34.49
CA ALA A 986 21.01 -12.64 -34.61
C ALA A 986 20.37 -13.99 -34.99
N GLY A 987 19.20 -14.29 -34.41
CA GLY A 987 18.42 -15.50 -34.66
C GLY A 987 16.92 -15.21 -34.61
N VAL A 988 16.11 -16.20 -35.02
CA VAL A 988 14.65 -16.05 -35.16
C VAL A 988 13.93 -17.26 -34.59
N VAL A 989 12.84 -17.01 -33.85
CA VAL A 989 11.84 -18.03 -33.51
C VAL A 989 10.77 -18.00 -34.60
N GLU A 990 10.99 -18.81 -35.65
CA GLU A 990 10.13 -18.88 -36.83
C GLU A 990 8.70 -19.31 -36.47
N GLY A 991 7.69 -18.69 -37.10
CA GLY A 991 6.28 -19.01 -36.92
C GLY A 991 5.62 -18.50 -35.63
N GLU A 992 6.39 -17.90 -34.72
CA GLU A 992 5.92 -17.33 -33.45
C GLU A 992 5.99 -15.79 -33.44
N HIS A 993 5.08 -15.16 -32.70
CA HIS A 993 5.06 -13.71 -32.47
C HIS A 993 5.49 -13.36 -31.05
N HIS A 994 5.73 -12.06 -30.79
CA HIS A 994 6.24 -11.50 -29.52
C HIS A 994 5.75 -12.21 -28.26
N PHE A 995 4.43 -12.40 -28.13
CA PHE A 995 3.79 -12.97 -26.94
C PHE A 995 3.86 -14.50 -26.82
N SER A 996 3.93 -15.24 -27.93
CA SER A 996 3.82 -16.71 -27.94
C SER A 996 5.19 -17.41 -27.94
N MET A 997 6.24 -16.74 -28.41
CA MET A 997 7.62 -17.27 -28.49
C MET A 997 8.20 -17.73 -27.15
N MET A 998 7.58 -17.34 -26.02
CA MET A 998 7.99 -17.68 -24.66
C MET A 998 7.42 -19.02 -24.17
N ARG A 999 6.64 -19.74 -24.99
CA ARG A 999 5.93 -20.99 -24.61
C ARG A 999 6.08 -22.10 -25.66
N GLY A 1000 5.84 -23.35 -25.25
CA GLY A 1000 5.76 -24.51 -26.15
C GLY A 1000 6.97 -24.67 -27.09
N ALA A 1001 6.71 -25.00 -28.36
CA ALA A 1001 7.74 -25.11 -29.38
C ALA A 1001 8.52 -23.79 -29.61
N GLY A 1002 7.88 -22.64 -29.39
CA GLY A 1002 8.54 -21.34 -29.38
C GLY A 1002 9.61 -21.25 -28.31
N ALA A 1003 9.29 -21.66 -27.07
CA ALA A 1003 10.22 -21.71 -25.95
C ALA A 1003 11.36 -22.70 -26.18
N GLU A 1004 11.08 -23.89 -26.74
CA GLU A 1004 12.11 -24.86 -27.11
C GLU A 1004 13.13 -24.25 -28.08
N ARG A 1005 12.64 -23.63 -29.16
CA ARG A 1005 13.47 -22.98 -30.17
C ARG A 1005 14.22 -21.76 -29.65
N LEU A 1006 13.56 -20.95 -28.83
CA LEU A 1006 14.16 -19.83 -28.11
C LEU A 1006 15.33 -20.31 -27.24
N VAL A 1007 15.13 -21.36 -26.44
CA VAL A 1007 16.16 -21.92 -25.57
C VAL A 1007 17.35 -22.50 -26.35
N GLU A 1008 17.16 -23.06 -27.55
CA GLU A 1008 18.29 -23.41 -28.43
C GLU A 1008 19.15 -22.19 -28.79
N LEU A 1009 18.50 -21.08 -29.16
CA LEU A 1009 19.18 -19.84 -29.56
C LEU A 1009 19.87 -19.16 -28.37
N VAL A 1010 19.24 -19.13 -27.19
CA VAL A 1010 19.88 -18.68 -25.93
C VAL A 1010 21.11 -19.54 -25.61
N ARG A 1011 20.97 -20.87 -25.68
CA ARG A 1011 22.05 -21.84 -25.44
C ARG A 1011 23.18 -21.72 -26.47
N ALA A 1012 22.91 -21.28 -27.69
CA ALA A 1012 23.93 -21.00 -28.70
C ALA A 1012 24.79 -19.78 -28.29
N GLY A 1013 24.17 -18.64 -27.99
CA GLY A 1013 24.88 -17.41 -27.58
C GLY A 1013 25.68 -17.54 -26.28
N LEU A 1014 25.26 -18.42 -25.37
CA LEU A 1014 26.01 -18.68 -24.12
C LEU A 1014 27.33 -19.44 -24.35
N LYS A 1015 27.44 -20.31 -25.35
CA LYS A 1015 28.66 -21.10 -25.59
C LYS A 1015 29.83 -20.22 -26.03
N ARG A 1016 30.99 -20.34 -25.37
CA ARG A 1016 32.23 -19.75 -25.90
C ARG A 1016 32.56 -20.42 -27.24
N ALA A 1017 32.97 -19.63 -28.22
CA ALA A 1017 33.59 -20.18 -29.43
C ALA A 1017 34.85 -20.97 -29.01
N SER A 1018 34.97 -22.21 -29.48
CA SER A 1018 36.20 -22.98 -29.34
C SER A 1018 37.35 -22.23 -30.00
N SER A 1019 38.50 -22.10 -29.31
CA SER A 1019 39.69 -21.50 -29.90
C SER A 1019 40.14 -22.29 -31.12
N VAL A 1020 40.24 -21.61 -32.26
CA VAL A 1020 40.94 -22.03 -33.47
C VAL A 1020 42.33 -21.41 -33.46
#